data_AF-A0A947IDV5-F1
#
_entry.id   AF-A0A947IDV5-F1
#
_cell.length_a   1.000
_cell.length_b   1.000
_cell.length_c   1.000
_cell.angle_alpha   90.00
_cell.angle_beta   90.00
_cell.angle_gamma   90.00
#
_symmetry.space_group_name_H-M   'P 1'
#
loop_
_entity.id
_entity.type
_entity.pdbx_description
1 polymer ?
#
loop_
_entity_poly.entity_id
_entity_poly.type
_entity_poly.pdbx_seq_one_letter_code
_entity_poly.pdbx_strand_id
1 'polypeptide(L)'
;EAIDKAVDIAKANKLSYQEADIINSAIETGSVRKLADERLKNVGQLIEKELGIVRKAERGRGILKSELDNYVPHILVDEPIKTIPFKPVKARATLPFAKKRTIEGAIENINADFGKEFFDPNVIKTSAQRMVVSARATTAYDFFRETASSFGVAIKNAPTNYIETSVKELKGFAFHPAIAKQLDSFGGRMIGDEATNTLLKAFDKAQNIWKASVTTMFPAFHGRNAISNVFLNYLDIGLNAINPARHAVATELLYKNHQYEKLTRLAYGVGEEATRAKTELSNLLSSKVLTDRFGNAYTFGELRSLIKNNRVAFSNEFLGVMDISEGITEKLGATTLKTGERAVQYTKKAIPLSSEFVGYKAGRAVGNAIEQEARLVNFVSNLRKTGDPLLAAQRTKQFLFDYQNLSPFERAFMRRLIPFYTFTRKNLEVQVSTLLTAPGRIGAEIKALTTIGDVLGGAKLSEEDKAKLPDWVKQGIGFLAQKKGETITMFGSFQTPLEQPFAAFQPNQLLGSISPFIKVPLEQASGYSFFYGKPLSEVDNAAGFASPLVPQAVRDFIGFQKITGTKKDGTPFTWYVALNPERMNLLTNLPPTSRVFSALKQVSNQDIAPGYRVLQQLVGVRPYTFDLEKEERKRENETKKKLEDLLNNAGVIYKFEITGIPKENKQQKTGGFEGLGK
;
A
#
# COMPACT_ATOMS: atom_id res chain seq x y z
N GLU A 1 9.72 18.68 -4.20
CA GLU A 1 10.46 18.62 -5.48
C GLU A 1 10.66 20.00 -6.10
N ALA A 2 9.63 20.74 -6.49
CA ALA A 2 9.84 22.04 -7.16
C ALA A 2 10.45 23.13 -6.23
N ILE A 3 10.02 23.19 -4.96
CA ILE A 3 10.66 24.04 -3.93
C ILE A 3 12.10 23.59 -3.69
N ASP A 4 12.32 22.27 -3.55
CA ASP A 4 13.65 21.71 -3.27
C ASP A 4 14.62 22.03 -4.41
N LYS A 5 14.19 21.96 -5.69
CA LYS A 5 15.02 22.35 -6.84
C LYS A 5 15.48 23.82 -6.77
N ALA A 6 14.59 24.76 -6.45
CA ALA A 6 14.96 26.18 -6.33
C ALA A 6 15.94 26.41 -5.16
N VAL A 7 15.70 25.73 -4.03
CA VAL A 7 16.58 25.78 -2.85
C VAL A 7 17.94 25.13 -3.12
N ASP A 8 17.97 24.02 -3.88
CA ASP A 8 19.19 23.30 -4.24
C ASP A 8 20.03 24.10 -5.23
N ILE A 9 19.40 24.79 -6.20
CA ILE A 9 20.09 25.74 -7.09
C ILE A 9 20.74 26.85 -6.27
N ALA A 10 20.03 27.43 -5.29
CA ALA A 10 20.57 28.48 -4.44
C ALA A 10 21.73 28.01 -3.56
N LYS A 11 21.60 26.84 -2.93
CA LYS A 11 22.64 26.23 -2.10
C LYS A 11 23.87 25.84 -2.90
N ALA A 12 23.69 25.23 -4.07
CA ALA A 12 24.79 24.80 -4.94
C ALA A 12 25.63 25.99 -5.44
N ASN A 13 25.00 27.15 -5.63
CA ASN A 13 25.64 28.36 -6.14
C ASN A 13 26.00 29.39 -5.05
N LYS A 14 25.78 29.04 -3.77
CA LYS A 14 26.06 29.90 -2.59
C LYS A 14 25.46 31.31 -2.72
N LEU A 15 24.23 31.40 -3.24
CA LEU A 15 23.57 32.69 -3.47
C LEU A 15 23.33 33.43 -2.16
N SER A 16 23.71 34.71 -2.12
CA SER A 16 23.29 35.63 -1.05
C SER A 16 21.87 36.14 -1.29
N TYR A 17 21.27 36.77 -0.27
CA TYR A 17 19.95 37.38 -0.39
C TYR A 17 19.93 38.52 -1.42
N GLN A 18 20.93 39.41 -1.38
CA GLN A 18 21.08 40.53 -2.32
C GLN A 18 21.32 40.05 -3.75
N GLU A 19 22.04 38.94 -3.94
CA GLU A 19 22.24 38.32 -5.25
C GLU A 19 20.96 37.73 -5.82
N ALA A 20 20.08 37.18 -4.98
CA ALA A 20 18.77 36.67 -5.39
C ALA A 20 17.86 37.80 -5.91
N ASP A 21 17.98 39.00 -5.35
CA ASP A 21 17.21 40.18 -5.76
C ASP A 21 17.64 40.67 -7.15
N ILE A 22 18.97 40.77 -7.38
CA ILE A 22 19.55 41.13 -8.68
C ILE A 22 19.07 40.18 -9.78
N ILE A 23 19.02 38.87 -9.49
CA ILE A 23 18.53 37.87 -10.45
C ILE A 23 17.03 38.05 -10.70
N ASN A 24 16.24 38.36 -9.67
CA ASN A 24 14.81 38.59 -9.79
C ASN A 24 14.50 39.75 -10.74
N SER A 25 15.13 40.90 -10.51
CA SER A 25 14.99 42.09 -11.35
C SER A 25 15.46 41.82 -12.78
N ALA A 26 16.55 41.05 -12.95
CA ALA A 26 17.04 40.69 -14.27
C ALA A 26 16.10 39.78 -15.05
N ILE A 27 15.37 38.88 -14.36
CA ILE A 27 14.32 38.06 -14.98
C ILE A 27 13.16 38.96 -15.43
N GLU A 28 12.57 39.76 -14.54
CA GLU A 28 11.38 40.56 -14.86
C GLU A 28 11.63 41.60 -15.97
N THR A 29 12.86 42.12 -16.06
CA THR A 29 13.26 43.07 -17.11
C THR A 29 13.80 42.40 -18.38
N GLY A 30 13.94 41.07 -18.39
CA GLY A 30 14.52 40.32 -19.51
C GLY A 30 16.01 40.59 -19.74
N SER A 31 16.73 41.04 -18.71
CA SER A 31 18.15 41.38 -18.75
C SER A 31 19.08 40.30 -18.21
N VAL A 32 18.60 39.11 -17.84
CA VAL A 32 19.43 38.01 -17.29
C VAL A 32 20.70 37.77 -18.10
N ARG A 33 20.61 37.78 -19.43
CA ARG A 33 21.76 37.56 -20.33
C ARG A 33 22.80 38.68 -20.31
N LYS A 34 22.44 39.87 -19.79
CA LYS A 34 23.26 41.07 -19.66
C LYS A 34 23.90 41.21 -18.27
N LEU A 35 23.66 40.26 -17.36
CA LEU A 35 24.32 40.26 -16.06
C LEU A 35 25.84 40.11 -16.22
N ALA A 36 26.59 40.98 -15.54
CA ALA A 36 28.05 41.01 -15.61
C ALA A 36 28.70 39.82 -14.89
N ASP A 37 28.07 39.30 -13.83
CA ASP A 37 28.51 38.11 -13.12
C ASP A 37 28.00 36.84 -13.84
N GLU A 38 28.91 36.05 -14.38
CA GLU A 38 28.61 34.80 -15.10
C GLU A 38 27.92 33.74 -14.22
N ARG A 39 28.22 33.68 -12.91
CA ARG A 39 27.51 32.78 -11.99
C ARG A 39 26.06 33.23 -11.83
N LEU A 40 25.79 34.52 -11.61
CA LEU A 40 24.42 35.03 -11.47
C LEU A 40 23.62 34.89 -12.78
N LYS A 41 24.27 35.12 -13.92
CA LYS A 41 23.71 34.87 -15.26
C LYS A 41 23.31 33.41 -15.46
N ASN A 42 24.18 32.47 -15.13
CA ASN A 42 23.89 31.03 -15.22
C ASN A 42 22.73 30.61 -14.31
N VAL A 43 22.70 31.11 -13.07
CA VAL A 43 21.60 30.87 -12.13
C VAL A 43 20.28 31.44 -12.65
N GLY A 44 20.27 32.68 -13.15
CA GLY A 44 19.08 33.29 -13.72
C GLY A 44 18.52 32.50 -14.91
N GLN A 45 19.40 32.03 -15.81
CA GLN A 45 19.01 31.18 -16.94
C GLN A 45 18.42 29.84 -16.50
N LEU A 46 18.95 29.22 -15.44
CA LEU A 46 18.39 27.99 -14.87
C LEU A 46 16.98 28.22 -14.32
N ILE A 47 16.75 29.34 -13.62
CA ILE A 47 15.43 29.70 -13.09
C ILE A 47 14.44 29.97 -14.24
N GLU A 48 14.84 30.74 -15.27
CA GLU A 48 14.03 30.99 -16.47
C GLU A 48 13.63 29.68 -17.18
N LYS A 49 14.57 28.74 -17.28
CA LYS A 49 14.34 27.42 -17.88
C LYS A 49 13.29 26.63 -17.10
N GLU A 50 13.42 26.56 -15.78
CA GLU A 50 12.46 25.83 -14.93
C GLU A 50 11.07 26.47 -14.99
N LEU A 51 10.96 27.79 -14.94
CA LEU A 51 9.70 28.51 -15.14
C LEU A 51 9.13 28.27 -16.55
N GLY A 52 10.00 28.16 -17.57
CA GLY A 52 9.61 27.80 -18.93
C GLY A 52 9.00 26.39 -19.05
N ILE A 53 9.57 25.39 -18.37
CA ILE A 53 9.05 24.02 -18.34
C ILE A 53 7.64 24.01 -17.72
N VAL A 54 7.47 24.71 -16.61
CA VAL A 54 6.19 24.85 -15.91
C VAL A 54 5.15 25.50 -16.83
N ARG A 55 5.48 26.62 -17.48
CA ARG A 55 4.57 27.30 -18.42
C ARG A 55 4.14 26.41 -19.59
N LYS A 56 5.07 25.64 -20.16
CA LYS A 56 4.76 24.69 -21.24
C LYS A 56 3.77 23.62 -20.78
N ALA A 57 3.96 23.09 -19.57
CA ALA A 57 3.07 22.10 -18.98
C ALA A 57 1.65 22.66 -18.70
N GLU A 58 1.54 23.92 -18.30
CA GLU A 58 0.27 24.61 -18.05
C GLU A 58 -0.49 24.93 -19.33
N ARG A 59 0.21 25.44 -20.36
CA ARG A 59 -0.37 25.73 -21.68
C ARG A 59 -0.84 24.46 -22.37
N GLY A 60 -0.06 23.37 -22.30
CA GLY A 60 -0.45 22.07 -22.86
C GLY A 60 -1.72 21.48 -22.24
N ARG A 61 -2.12 21.94 -21.04
CA ARG A 61 -3.35 21.55 -20.35
C ARG A 61 -4.49 22.58 -20.50
N GLY A 62 -4.27 23.68 -21.22
CA GLY A 62 -5.25 24.76 -21.38
C GLY A 62 -5.55 25.56 -20.11
N ILE A 63 -4.73 25.38 -19.06
CA ILE A 63 -4.92 26.03 -17.75
C ILE A 63 -4.42 27.48 -17.80
N LEU A 64 -3.28 27.69 -18.48
CA LEU A 64 -2.69 29.01 -18.68
C LEU A 64 -3.13 29.59 -20.03
N LYS A 65 -4.00 30.59 -19.98
CA LYS A 65 -4.53 31.27 -21.19
C LYS A 65 -3.67 32.46 -21.62
N SER A 66 -3.18 33.24 -20.66
CA SER A 66 -2.36 34.44 -20.88
C SER A 66 -1.44 34.64 -19.68
N GLU A 67 -0.27 35.21 -19.90
CA GLU A 67 0.70 35.58 -18.87
C GLU A 67 1.56 36.74 -19.37
N LEU A 68 2.09 37.56 -18.47
CA LEU A 68 3.09 38.57 -18.84
C LEU A 68 4.40 37.90 -19.27
N ASP A 69 5.13 38.57 -20.17
CA ASP A 69 6.48 38.14 -20.54
C ASP A 69 7.39 38.23 -19.31
N ASN A 70 8.24 37.22 -19.12
CA ASN A 70 9.14 37.07 -17.99
C ASN A 70 8.49 37.23 -16.60
N TYR A 71 7.24 36.76 -16.46
CA TYR A 71 6.47 36.86 -15.24
C TYR A 71 7.15 36.20 -14.01
N VAL A 72 7.20 36.95 -12.92
CA VAL A 72 7.52 36.49 -11.56
C VAL A 72 6.38 36.88 -10.61
N PRO A 73 5.98 36.08 -9.60
CA PRO A 73 4.93 36.51 -8.67
C PRO A 73 5.45 37.58 -7.70
N HIS A 74 4.68 38.65 -7.52
CA HIS A 74 4.91 39.64 -6.47
C HIS A 74 4.32 39.12 -5.14
N ILE A 75 5.15 38.98 -4.10
CA ILE A 75 4.77 38.47 -2.77
C ILE A 75 4.97 39.59 -1.76
N LEU A 76 4.04 39.84 -0.83
CA LEU A 76 4.21 40.92 0.16
C LEU A 76 5.30 40.59 1.20
N VAL A 77 6.08 41.61 1.62
CA VAL A 77 7.15 41.45 2.63
C VAL A 77 6.61 41.03 4.01
N ASP A 78 5.42 41.53 4.38
CA ASP A 78 4.72 41.21 5.64
C ASP A 78 3.97 39.87 5.63
N GLU A 79 4.16 39.02 4.61
CA GLU A 79 3.81 37.61 4.75
C GLU A 79 4.95 36.89 5.47
N PRO A 80 4.91 36.73 6.82
CA PRO A 80 5.87 35.87 7.48
C PRO A 80 5.79 34.49 6.82
N ILE A 81 6.95 33.85 6.65
CA ILE A 81 6.99 32.40 6.51
C ILE A 81 6.53 31.84 7.87
N LYS A 82 5.22 31.90 8.15
CA LYS A 82 4.58 30.82 8.87
C LYS A 82 4.86 29.63 7.97
N THR A 83 5.92 28.88 8.22
CA THR A 83 6.09 27.45 7.92
C THR A 83 5.39 26.89 6.68
N ILE A 84 5.22 27.60 5.54
CA ILE A 84 4.13 27.38 4.55
C ILE A 84 3.17 26.28 5.02
N PRO A 85 2.34 26.51 6.07
CA PRO A 85 1.43 25.48 6.50
C PRO A 85 0.59 25.21 5.26
N PHE A 86 0.49 23.93 4.90
CA PHE A 86 -0.42 23.46 3.88
C PHE A 86 -1.84 23.83 4.31
N LYS A 87 -2.23 25.09 4.10
CA LYS A 87 -3.61 25.55 4.05
C LYS A 87 -4.01 25.29 2.60
N PRO A 88 -4.82 24.24 2.33
CA PRO A 88 -5.26 23.96 0.99
C PRO A 88 -6.15 25.12 0.58
N VAL A 89 -5.64 26.00 -0.27
CA VAL A 89 -6.53 26.81 -1.10
C VAL A 89 -7.28 25.84 -2.01
N LYS A 90 -8.56 26.13 -2.26
CA LYS A 90 -9.47 25.35 -3.14
C LYS A 90 -8.71 24.67 -4.27
N ALA A 91 -8.72 23.33 -4.34
CA ALA A 91 -8.17 22.60 -5.48
C ALA A 91 -8.95 23.01 -6.74
N ARG A 92 -8.34 23.87 -7.56
CA ARG A 92 -8.89 24.36 -8.82
C ARG A 92 -7.84 24.17 -9.89
N ALA A 93 -8.26 23.74 -11.07
CA ALA A 93 -7.42 23.77 -12.26
C ALA A 93 -7.35 25.21 -12.83
N THR A 94 -7.11 26.20 -11.98
CA THR A 94 -7.07 27.61 -12.36
C THR A 94 -5.83 28.26 -11.77
N LEU A 95 -5.21 29.14 -12.55
CA LEU A 95 -3.99 29.81 -12.16
C LEU A 95 -4.24 31.30 -11.89
N PRO A 96 -3.80 31.84 -10.75
CA PRO A 96 -3.99 33.25 -10.44
C PRO A 96 -3.26 34.17 -11.43
N PHE A 97 -2.11 33.73 -11.94
CA PHE A 97 -1.30 34.42 -12.94
C PHE A 97 -1.85 34.34 -14.37
N ALA A 98 -2.97 33.63 -14.59
CA ALA A 98 -3.72 33.76 -15.84
C ALA A 98 -4.47 35.11 -15.92
N LYS A 99 -4.54 35.87 -14.81
CA LYS A 99 -5.13 37.20 -14.72
C LYS A 99 -4.06 38.28 -14.91
N LYS A 100 -4.44 39.42 -15.50
CA LYS A 100 -3.55 40.59 -15.60
C LYS A 100 -3.17 41.11 -14.19
N ARG A 101 -1.95 41.63 -14.05
CA ARG A 101 -1.51 42.30 -12.81
C ARG A 101 -2.29 43.61 -12.64
N THR A 102 -2.56 43.98 -11.38
CA THR A 102 -3.17 45.28 -11.05
C THR A 102 -2.10 46.38 -10.90
N ILE A 103 -0.88 45.99 -10.49
CA ILE A 103 0.29 46.87 -10.41
C ILE A 103 1.33 46.31 -11.39
N GLU A 104 1.70 47.12 -12.38
CA GLU A 104 2.69 46.78 -13.41
C GLU A 104 4.07 47.33 -13.03
N GLY A 105 5.14 46.70 -13.54
CA GLY A 105 6.53 47.04 -13.20
C GLY A 105 7.27 45.90 -12.50
N ALA A 106 8.60 46.04 -12.40
CA ALA A 106 9.45 45.12 -11.66
C ALA A 106 9.36 45.38 -10.15
N ILE A 107 9.51 44.34 -9.32
CA ILE A 107 9.42 44.46 -7.85
C ILE A 107 10.34 45.58 -7.31
N GLU A 108 11.57 45.67 -7.80
CA GLU A 108 12.54 46.68 -7.40
C GLU A 108 12.05 48.11 -7.70
N ASN A 109 11.57 48.35 -8.93
CA ASN A 109 11.04 49.66 -9.33
C ASN A 109 9.82 50.04 -8.48
N ILE A 110 8.91 49.09 -8.25
CA ILE A 110 7.72 49.31 -7.43
C ILE A 110 8.13 49.66 -5.99
N ASN A 111 9.02 48.88 -5.37
CA ASN A 111 9.45 49.16 -4.00
C ASN A 111 10.18 50.52 -3.88
N ALA A 112 10.98 50.87 -4.89
CA ALA A 112 11.68 52.16 -4.96
C ALA A 112 10.69 53.33 -5.13
N ASP A 113 9.73 53.21 -6.06
CA ASP A 113 8.73 54.24 -6.37
C ASP A 113 7.85 54.55 -5.15
N PHE A 114 7.53 53.55 -4.34
CA PHE A 114 6.75 53.73 -3.11
C PHE A 114 7.61 53.99 -1.86
N GLY A 115 8.94 54.03 -1.97
CA GLY A 115 9.86 54.30 -0.86
C GLY A 115 9.77 53.30 0.31
N LYS A 116 9.24 52.10 0.06
CA LYS A 116 9.06 51.02 1.04
C LYS A 116 9.09 49.67 0.33
N GLU A 117 9.69 48.66 0.97
CA GLU A 117 9.66 47.28 0.50
C GLU A 117 8.25 46.68 0.67
N PHE A 118 7.41 46.83 -0.35
CA PHE A 118 6.06 46.24 -0.38
C PHE A 118 6.11 44.77 -0.79
N PHE A 119 6.92 44.46 -1.81
CA PHE A 119 7.06 43.12 -2.36
C PHE A 119 8.46 42.54 -2.10
N ASP A 120 8.51 41.25 -1.78
CA ASP A 120 9.75 40.49 -1.52
C ASP A 120 10.51 40.28 -2.84
N PRO A 121 11.72 40.87 -2.98
CA PRO A 121 12.51 40.78 -4.21
C PRO A 121 13.21 39.43 -4.39
N ASN A 122 13.12 38.50 -3.43
CA ASN A 122 13.91 37.27 -3.47
C ASN A 122 13.41 36.27 -4.53
N VAL A 123 14.19 36.07 -5.59
CA VAL A 123 13.83 35.19 -6.72
C VAL A 123 13.54 33.73 -6.31
N ILE A 124 14.17 33.24 -5.25
CA ILE A 124 13.98 31.85 -4.79
C ILE A 124 12.59 31.71 -4.19
N LYS A 125 12.16 32.69 -3.38
CA LYS A 125 10.84 32.70 -2.76
C LYS A 125 9.74 32.89 -3.81
N THR A 126 9.92 33.84 -4.73
CA THR A 126 8.95 34.11 -5.80
C THR A 126 8.84 32.93 -6.77
N SER A 127 9.95 32.35 -7.21
CA SER A 127 9.95 31.17 -8.09
C SER A 127 9.33 29.95 -7.41
N ALA A 128 9.65 29.68 -6.14
CA ALA A 128 9.07 28.57 -5.39
C ALA A 128 7.54 28.71 -5.25
N GLN A 129 7.05 29.90 -4.90
CA GLN A 129 5.61 30.19 -4.82
C GLN A 129 4.91 29.90 -6.16
N ARG A 130 5.49 30.39 -7.27
CA ARG A 130 4.95 30.13 -8.61
C ARG A 130 4.87 28.63 -8.89
N MET A 131 5.98 27.92 -8.73
CA MET A 131 6.05 26.49 -9.00
C MET A 131 5.06 25.68 -8.15
N VAL A 132 4.84 26.06 -6.89
CA VAL A 132 3.86 25.41 -6.01
C VAL A 132 2.43 25.61 -6.51
N VAL A 133 2.07 26.83 -6.89
CA VAL A 133 0.73 27.15 -7.42
C VAL A 133 0.49 26.42 -8.74
N SER A 134 1.50 26.42 -9.62
CA SER A 134 1.51 25.69 -10.88
C SER A 134 1.31 24.19 -10.69
N ALA A 135 2.14 23.57 -9.85
CA ALA A 135 2.07 22.14 -9.56
C ALA A 135 0.71 21.75 -8.98
N ARG A 136 0.12 22.59 -8.12
CA ARG A 136 -1.23 22.37 -7.58
C ARG A 136 -2.30 22.37 -8.67
N ALA A 137 -2.28 23.33 -9.58
CA ALA A 137 -3.29 23.42 -10.62
C ALA A 137 -3.14 22.35 -11.69
N THR A 138 -1.92 22.01 -12.11
CA THR A 138 -1.68 20.91 -13.05
C THR A 138 -2.07 19.57 -12.43
N THR A 139 -1.73 19.36 -11.15
CA THR A 139 -2.16 18.20 -10.36
C THR A 139 -3.67 18.10 -10.26
N ALA A 140 -4.36 19.21 -9.97
CA ALA A 140 -5.83 19.23 -9.89
C ALA A 140 -6.47 18.93 -11.25
N TYR A 141 -5.93 19.50 -12.33
CA TYR A 141 -6.39 19.21 -13.69
C TYR A 141 -6.22 17.73 -14.04
N ASP A 142 -5.02 17.18 -13.81
CA ASP A 142 -4.72 15.78 -14.09
C ASP A 142 -5.62 14.85 -13.26
N PHE A 143 -5.86 15.18 -11.99
CA PHE A 143 -6.82 14.49 -11.12
C PHE A 143 -8.23 14.43 -11.71
N PHE A 144 -8.78 15.59 -12.12
CA PHE A 144 -10.15 15.65 -12.64
C PHE A 144 -10.26 14.92 -13.99
N ARG A 145 -9.26 15.09 -14.86
CA ARG A 145 -9.24 14.41 -16.16
C ARG A 145 -9.16 12.89 -16.01
N GLU A 146 -8.31 12.40 -15.10
CA GLU A 146 -8.17 10.97 -14.82
C GLU A 146 -9.48 10.41 -14.22
N THR A 147 -10.06 11.12 -13.24
CA THR A 147 -11.36 10.76 -12.64
C THR A 147 -12.45 10.64 -13.70
N ALA A 148 -12.54 11.61 -14.61
CA ALA A 148 -13.48 11.58 -15.73
C ALA A 148 -13.23 10.38 -16.65
N SER A 149 -11.97 10.06 -16.95
CA SER A 149 -11.63 8.94 -17.83
C SER A 149 -11.85 7.56 -17.21
N SER A 150 -11.68 7.42 -15.89
CA SER A 150 -11.75 6.13 -15.20
C SER A 150 -13.16 5.80 -14.69
N PHE A 151 -13.94 6.81 -14.30
CA PHE A 151 -15.24 6.61 -13.65
C PHE A 151 -16.40 7.35 -14.34
N GLY A 152 -16.09 8.27 -15.24
CA GLY A 152 -17.08 9.04 -15.97
C GLY A 152 -17.41 8.41 -17.32
N VAL A 153 -18.63 8.65 -17.78
CA VAL A 153 -19.06 8.38 -19.15
C VAL A 153 -19.40 9.72 -19.79
N ALA A 154 -18.99 9.95 -21.03
CA ALA A 154 -19.40 11.15 -21.76
C ALA A 154 -20.93 11.27 -21.72
N ILE A 155 -21.47 12.44 -21.37
CA ILE A 155 -22.92 12.63 -21.11
C ILE A 155 -23.79 12.06 -22.23
N LYS A 156 -23.36 12.21 -23.48
CA LYS A 156 -24.06 11.72 -24.68
C LYS A 156 -24.30 10.20 -24.68
N ASN A 157 -23.43 9.45 -24.01
CA ASN A 157 -23.42 7.98 -23.97
C ASN A 157 -23.72 7.45 -22.57
N ALA A 158 -24.13 8.30 -21.63
CA ALA A 158 -24.30 7.91 -20.24
C ALA A 158 -25.61 7.15 -20.04
N PRO A 159 -25.61 6.09 -19.19
CA PRO A 159 -26.84 5.47 -18.73
C PRO A 159 -27.78 6.47 -18.04
N THR A 160 -29.09 6.29 -18.13
CA THR A 160 -30.11 7.21 -17.61
C THR A 160 -30.05 7.44 -16.09
N ASN A 161 -29.44 6.52 -15.34
CA ASN A 161 -29.26 6.63 -13.89
C ASN A 161 -27.96 7.34 -13.47
N TYR A 162 -27.12 7.78 -14.41
CA TYR A 162 -25.90 8.53 -14.11
C TYR A 162 -26.19 10.03 -14.03
N ILE A 163 -25.51 10.72 -13.13
CA ILE A 163 -25.71 12.16 -12.88
C ILE A 163 -24.41 12.94 -13.09
N GLU A 164 -24.54 14.18 -13.52
CA GLU A 164 -23.40 15.11 -13.56
C GLU A 164 -23.00 15.57 -12.16
N THR A 165 -21.72 15.87 -11.99
CA THR A 165 -21.20 16.45 -10.76
C THR A 165 -21.31 17.98 -10.79
N SER A 166 -21.36 18.61 -9.63
CA SER A 166 -21.21 20.06 -9.44
C SER A 166 -19.80 20.60 -9.71
N VAL A 167 -18.80 19.72 -9.85
CA VAL A 167 -17.39 20.08 -10.08
C VAL A 167 -17.22 20.61 -11.51
N LYS A 168 -16.78 21.87 -11.64
CA LYS A 168 -16.67 22.55 -12.95
C LYS A 168 -15.72 21.85 -13.91
N GLU A 169 -14.64 21.30 -13.37
CA GLU A 169 -13.60 20.58 -14.11
C GLU A 169 -14.04 19.22 -14.67
N LEU A 170 -15.18 18.68 -14.21
CA LEU A 170 -15.75 17.40 -14.66
C LEU A 170 -16.96 17.55 -15.58
N LYS A 171 -17.31 18.78 -15.95
CA LYS A 171 -18.41 19.05 -16.90
C LYS A 171 -18.17 18.32 -18.22
N GLY A 172 -19.22 17.72 -18.77
CA GLY A 172 -19.13 16.88 -19.97
C GLY A 172 -19.19 15.38 -19.69
N PHE A 173 -19.07 14.97 -18.43
CA PHE A 173 -19.11 13.58 -17.98
C PHE A 173 -20.20 13.36 -16.94
N ALA A 174 -20.90 12.24 -17.05
CA ALA A 174 -21.85 11.75 -16.05
C ALA A 174 -21.25 10.56 -15.29
N PHE A 175 -21.61 10.42 -14.02
CA PHE A 175 -21.05 9.43 -13.10
C PHE A 175 -22.18 8.69 -12.38
N HIS A 176 -21.89 7.49 -11.88
CA HIS A 176 -22.82 6.78 -11.02
C HIS A 176 -23.15 7.65 -9.79
N PRO A 177 -24.41 7.71 -9.30
CA PRO A 177 -24.82 8.64 -8.23
C PRO A 177 -23.98 8.57 -6.96
N ALA A 178 -23.54 7.38 -6.56
CA ALA A 178 -22.64 7.20 -5.42
C ALA A 178 -21.27 7.87 -5.63
N ILE A 179 -20.75 7.83 -6.85
CA ILE A 179 -19.47 8.45 -7.22
C ILE A 179 -19.65 9.96 -7.35
N ALA A 180 -20.70 10.42 -8.05
CA ALA A 180 -21.01 11.84 -8.19
C ALA A 180 -21.18 12.53 -6.83
N LYS A 181 -21.95 11.92 -5.91
CA LYS A 181 -22.13 12.42 -4.54
C LYS A 181 -20.80 12.52 -3.78
N GLN A 182 -19.92 11.52 -3.95
CA GLN A 182 -18.59 11.56 -3.36
C GLN A 182 -17.73 12.65 -4.01
N LEU A 183 -17.75 12.80 -5.34
CA LEU A 183 -17.03 13.85 -6.08
C LEU A 183 -17.52 15.26 -5.72
N ASP A 184 -18.80 15.44 -5.46
CA ASP A 184 -19.37 16.71 -5.02
C ASP A 184 -19.02 17.00 -3.56
N SER A 185 -19.11 15.99 -2.70
CA SER A 185 -18.66 16.11 -1.32
C SER A 185 -17.16 16.35 -1.24
N PHE A 186 -16.39 15.78 -2.16
CA PHE A 186 -14.94 15.89 -2.25
C PHE A 186 -14.56 17.24 -2.84
N GLY A 187 -15.17 17.67 -3.95
CA GLY A 187 -15.01 18.99 -4.54
C GLY A 187 -15.41 20.12 -3.59
N GLY A 188 -16.41 19.90 -2.73
CA GLY A 188 -16.83 20.82 -1.68
C GLY A 188 -15.95 20.81 -0.42
N ARG A 189 -15.38 19.66 -0.02
CA ARG A 189 -14.67 19.49 1.28
C ARG A 189 -13.16 19.26 1.18
N MET A 190 -12.57 19.03 0.01
CA MET A 190 -11.11 19.15 -0.19
C MET A 190 -10.62 20.60 -0.18
N ILE A 191 -11.52 21.52 0.12
CA ILE A 191 -11.31 22.94 0.21
C ILE A 191 -11.07 23.30 1.68
N GLY A 192 -9.81 23.28 2.08
CA GLY A 192 -9.25 24.33 2.92
C GLY A 192 -9.63 24.45 4.39
N ASP A 193 -10.39 23.54 4.99
CA ASP A 193 -10.46 23.53 6.45
C ASP A 193 -9.33 22.68 7.04
N GLU A 194 -8.70 23.23 8.08
CA GLU A 194 -7.65 22.56 8.84
C GLU A 194 -8.16 21.22 9.42
N ALA A 195 -9.48 21.14 9.67
CA ALA A 195 -10.17 19.96 10.18
C ALA A 195 -10.15 18.79 9.19
N THR A 196 -10.49 18.95 7.92
CA THR A 196 -10.47 17.85 6.94
C THR A 196 -9.05 17.37 6.67
N ASN A 197 -8.08 18.29 6.60
CA ASN A 197 -6.67 17.90 6.49
C ASN A 197 -6.17 17.12 7.71
N THR A 198 -6.56 17.55 8.90
CA THR A 198 -6.21 16.87 10.14
C THR A 198 -6.85 15.48 10.18
N LEU A 199 -8.11 15.38 9.78
CA LEU A 199 -8.82 14.11 9.64
C LEU A 199 -8.16 13.19 8.61
N LEU A 200 -7.80 13.69 7.43
CA LEU A 200 -7.12 12.91 6.39
C LEU A 200 -5.74 12.44 6.84
N LYS A 201 -4.96 13.29 7.54
CA LYS A 201 -3.68 12.89 8.13
C LYS A 201 -3.86 11.85 9.23
N ALA A 202 -4.90 11.98 10.05
CA ALA A 202 -5.24 10.98 11.07
C ALA A 202 -5.66 9.65 10.43
N PHE A 203 -6.47 9.71 9.37
CA PHE A 203 -6.85 8.55 8.57
C PHE A 203 -5.62 7.88 7.94
N ASP A 204 -4.74 8.64 7.28
CA ASP A 204 -3.50 8.11 6.70
C ASP A 204 -2.62 7.47 7.77
N LYS A 205 -2.55 8.07 8.97
CA LYS A 205 -1.81 7.51 10.10
C LYS A 205 -2.42 6.19 10.56
N ALA A 206 -3.73 6.14 10.77
CA ALA A 206 -4.45 4.94 11.19
C ALA A 206 -4.34 3.82 10.14
N GLN A 207 -4.49 4.17 8.86
CA GLN A 207 -4.32 3.27 7.72
C GLN A 207 -2.89 2.70 7.65
N ASN A 208 -1.87 3.54 7.85
CA ASN A 208 -0.48 3.07 7.84
C ASN A 208 -0.16 2.19 9.05
N ILE A 209 -0.70 2.48 10.24
CA ILE A 209 -0.61 1.60 11.41
C ILE A 209 -1.27 0.26 11.11
N TRP A 210 -2.47 0.27 10.54
CA TRP A 210 -3.18 -0.94 10.14
C TRP A 210 -2.38 -1.78 9.15
N LYS A 211 -1.87 -1.15 8.08
CA LYS A 211 -1.04 -1.84 7.08
C LYS A 211 0.18 -2.49 7.74
N ALA A 212 0.86 -1.79 8.64
CA ALA A 212 2.00 -2.33 9.37
C ALA A 212 1.60 -3.48 10.31
N SER A 213 0.47 -3.37 11.02
CA SER A 213 -0.04 -4.40 11.93
C SER A 213 -0.55 -5.64 11.23
N VAL A 214 -0.79 -5.59 9.92
CA VAL A 214 -1.18 -6.77 9.12
C VAL A 214 -0.05 -7.29 8.23
N THR A 215 1.15 -6.70 8.26
CA THR A 215 2.26 -7.09 7.37
C THR A 215 3.58 -7.22 8.12
N THR A 216 4.16 -6.10 8.57
CA THR A 216 5.55 -5.98 9.00
C THR A 216 5.92 -6.92 10.14
N MET A 217 4.99 -7.21 11.06
CA MET A 217 5.29 -8.04 12.23
C MET A 217 5.29 -9.56 11.97
N PHE A 218 4.86 -10.03 10.79
CA PHE A 218 4.69 -11.45 10.51
C PHE A 218 5.83 -12.01 9.65
N PRO A 219 6.62 -12.99 10.13
CA PRO A 219 7.64 -13.67 9.30
C PRO A 219 7.07 -14.23 8.01
N ALA A 220 5.88 -14.85 8.10
CA ALA A 220 5.09 -15.35 6.98
C ALA A 220 4.89 -14.31 5.87
N PHE A 221 4.79 -13.03 6.21
CA PHE A 221 4.63 -11.95 5.23
C PHE A 221 5.94 -11.72 4.46
N HIS A 222 7.06 -11.63 5.16
CA HIS A 222 8.37 -11.41 4.54
C HIS A 222 8.80 -12.58 3.65
N GLY A 223 8.51 -13.83 4.04
CA GLY A 223 8.78 -14.98 3.18
C GLY A 223 7.97 -14.97 1.88
N ARG A 224 6.69 -14.56 1.93
CA ARG A 224 5.90 -14.36 0.70
C ARG A 224 6.42 -13.22 -0.15
N ASN A 225 6.89 -12.13 0.46
CA ASN A 225 7.51 -11.03 -0.28
C ASN A 225 8.80 -11.47 -0.96
N ALA A 226 9.65 -12.27 -0.30
CA ALA A 226 10.86 -12.83 -0.92
C ALA A 226 10.52 -13.67 -2.16
N ILE A 227 9.54 -14.58 -2.04
CA ILE A 227 9.05 -15.39 -3.16
C ILE A 227 8.48 -14.50 -4.26
N SER A 228 7.66 -13.52 -3.90
CA SER A 228 7.05 -12.56 -4.82
C SER A 228 8.09 -11.80 -5.62
N ASN A 229 9.15 -11.35 -4.96
CA ASN A 229 10.25 -10.62 -5.59
C ASN A 229 11.03 -11.49 -6.57
N VAL A 230 11.20 -12.79 -6.30
CA VAL A 230 11.80 -13.74 -7.24
C VAL A 230 10.93 -13.89 -8.50
N PHE A 231 9.62 -14.06 -8.35
CA PHE A 231 8.69 -14.15 -9.49
C PHE A 231 8.67 -12.85 -10.31
N LEU A 232 8.53 -11.69 -9.65
CA LEU A 232 8.60 -10.40 -10.34
C LEU A 232 9.93 -10.19 -11.08
N ASN A 233 11.05 -10.58 -10.47
CA ASN A 233 12.34 -10.57 -11.15
C ASN A 233 12.40 -11.54 -12.32
N TYR A 234 11.82 -12.74 -12.19
CA TYR A 234 11.77 -13.71 -13.27
C TYR A 234 11.05 -13.14 -14.51
N LEU A 235 9.96 -12.38 -14.30
CA LEU A 235 9.25 -11.67 -15.37
C LEU A 235 10.11 -10.64 -16.12
N ASP A 236 11.25 -10.22 -15.57
CA ASP A 236 12.22 -9.32 -16.21
C ASP A 236 13.45 -10.07 -16.74
N ILE A 237 14.20 -10.68 -15.82
CA ILE A 237 15.55 -11.20 -16.02
C ILE A 237 15.60 -12.73 -16.18
N GLY A 238 14.44 -13.40 -16.19
CA GLY A 238 14.31 -14.85 -16.38
C GLY A 238 15.04 -15.63 -15.28
N LEU A 239 15.75 -16.70 -15.66
CA LEU A 239 16.48 -17.55 -14.72
C LEU A 239 17.60 -16.83 -13.94
N ASN A 240 18.00 -15.61 -14.33
CA ASN A 240 18.89 -14.81 -13.50
C ASN A 240 18.28 -14.42 -12.15
N ALA A 241 16.94 -14.47 -12.01
CA ALA A 241 16.23 -14.20 -10.76
C ALA A 241 16.55 -15.19 -9.63
N ILE A 242 17.12 -16.35 -9.96
CA ILE A 242 17.55 -17.39 -9.00
C ILE A 242 19.05 -17.71 -9.12
N ASN A 243 19.80 -16.91 -9.88
CA ASN A 243 21.21 -17.19 -10.16
C ASN A 243 22.09 -16.85 -8.94
N PRO A 244 22.76 -17.82 -8.29
CA PRO A 244 23.51 -17.59 -7.05
C PRO A 244 24.58 -16.50 -7.16
N ALA A 245 25.21 -16.35 -8.33
CA ALA A 245 26.23 -15.31 -8.54
C ALA A 245 25.62 -13.89 -8.53
N ARG A 246 24.35 -13.73 -8.92
CA ARG A 246 23.64 -12.43 -8.84
C ARG A 246 23.32 -12.09 -7.40
N HIS A 247 22.81 -13.08 -6.65
CA HIS A 247 22.52 -12.93 -5.22
C HIS A 247 23.78 -12.66 -4.40
N ALA A 248 24.91 -13.30 -4.73
CA ALA A 248 26.19 -13.05 -4.08
C ALA A 248 26.64 -11.59 -4.25
N VAL A 249 26.58 -11.05 -5.47
CA VAL A 249 26.92 -9.64 -5.72
C VAL A 249 25.94 -8.69 -5.03
N ALA A 250 24.64 -8.98 -5.08
CA ALA A 250 23.63 -8.17 -4.39
C ALA A 250 23.86 -8.14 -2.86
N THR A 251 24.20 -9.29 -2.28
CA THR A 251 24.52 -9.43 -0.85
C THR A 251 25.82 -8.71 -0.49
N GLU A 252 26.85 -8.81 -1.34
CA GLU A 252 28.09 -8.06 -1.17
C GLU A 252 27.85 -6.54 -1.20
N LEU A 253 27.03 -6.06 -2.12
CA LEU A 253 26.63 -4.65 -2.20
C LEU A 253 25.89 -4.18 -0.94
N LEU A 254 24.99 -5.01 -0.39
CA LEU A 254 24.30 -4.72 0.87
C LEU A 254 25.27 -4.64 2.05
N TYR A 255 26.17 -5.62 2.16
CA TYR A 255 27.17 -5.67 3.20
C TYR A 255 28.10 -4.45 3.15
N LYS A 256 28.64 -4.12 1.97
CA LYS A 256 29.46 -2.93 1.76
C LYS A 256 28.68 -1.64 2.05
N ASN A 257 27.39 -1.56 1.71
CA ASN A 257 26.57 -0.40 2.07
C ASN A 257 26.39 -0.27 3.59
N HIS A 258 26.21 -1.38 4.31
CA HIS A 258 26.15 -1.34 5.77
C HIS A 258 27.48 -0.86 6.38
N GLN A 259 28.62 -1.34 5.86
CA GLN A 259 29.94 -0.85 6.26
C GLN A 259 30.12 0.65 5.96
N TYR A 260 29.69 1.11 4.78
CA TYR A 260 29.73 2.51 4.40
C TYR A 260 28.97 3.39 5.39
N GLU A 261 27.74 3.01 5.79
CA GLU A 261 26.94 3.79 6.74
C GLU A 261 27.60 3.86 8.12
N LYS A 262 28.21 2.75 8.58
CA LYS A 262 28.98 2.71 9.84
C LYS A 262 30.20 3.62 9.78
N LEU A 263 31.02 3.47 8.74
CA LEU A 263 32.26 4.24 8.56
C LEU A 263 31.99 5.73 8.36
N THR A 264 30.93 6.08 7.64
CA THR A 264 30.54 7.48 7.42
C THR A 264 30.20 8.16 8.74
N ARG A 265 29.47 7.50 9.65
CA ARG A 265 29.17 8.04 10.98
C ARG A 265 30.44 8.29 11.81
N LEU A 266 31.39 7.37 11.77
CA LEU A 266 32.67 7.49 12.47
C LEU A 266 33.56 8.57 11.86
N ALA A 267 33.55 8.71 10.52
CA ALA A 267 34.33 9.69 9.79
C ALA A 267 33.91 11.16 10.05
N TYR A 268 32.68 11.40 10.52
CA TYR A 268 32.22 12.71 10.99
C TYR A 268 32.74 13.08 12.39
N GLY A 269 33.34 12.13 13.11
CA GLY A 269 33.99 12.39 14.39
C GLY A 269 35.31 13.14 14.25
N VAL A 270 36.01 13.28 15.38
CA VAL A 270 37.35 13.88 15.47
C VAL A 270 38.33 12.89 16.07
N GLY A 271 39.63 13.04 15.78
CA GLY A 271 40.70 12.17 16.29
C GLY A 271 41.11 11.04 15.35
N GLU A 272 41.97 10.15 15.85
CA GLU A 272 42.61 9.09 15.06
C GLU A 272 41.60 8.08 14.47
N GLU A 273 40.56 7.75 15.23
CA GLU A 273 39.49 6.85 14.79
C GLU A 273 38.72 7.41 13.57
N ALA A 274 38.46 8.73 13.56
CA ALA A 274 37.81 9.38 12.42
C ALA A 274 38.72 9.40 11.18
N THR A 275 40.03 9.58 11.36
CA THR A 275 41.01 9.51 10.26
C THR A 275 41.11 8.11 9.68
N ARG A 276 41.18 7.07 10.52
CA ARG A 276 41.15 5.67 10.08
C ARG A 276 39.85 5.36 9.32
N ALA A 277 38.70 5.78 9.86
CA ALA A 277 37.41 5.60 9.21
C ALA A 277 37.33 6.27 7.83
N LYS A 278 37.94 7.45 7.64
CA LYS A 278 38.02 8.12 6.32
C LYS A 278 38.85 7.30 5.31
N THR A 279 39.98 6.75 5.73
CA THR A 279 40.83 5.90 4.88
C THR A 279 40.12 4.60 4.50
N GLU A 280 39.51 3.92 5.48
CA GLU A 280 38.70 2.71 5.23
C GLU A 280 37.52 3.00 4.30
N LEU A 281 36.85 4.14 4.47
CA LEU A 281 35.77 4.58 3.60
C LEU A 281 36.24 4.79 2.15
N SER A 282 37.40 5.41 1.97
CA SER A 282 38.00 5.60 0.63
C SER A 282 38.32 4.25 -0.03
N ASN A 283 38.94 3.33 0.71
CA ASN A 283 39.25 1.99 0.21
C ASN A 283 37.99 1.19 -0.14
N LEU A 284 36.94 1.31 0.69
CA LEU A 284 35.66 0.67 0.45
C LEU A 284 35.02 1.19 -0.85
N LEU A 285 35.00 2.52 -1.05
CA LEU A 285 34.44 3.15 -2.24
C LEU A 285 35.19 2.77 -3.52
N SER A 286 36.52 2.64 -3.46
CA SER A 286 37.35 2.25 -4.61
C SER A 286 37.36 0.75 -4.89
N SER A 287 36.77 -0.08 -4.01
CA SER A 287 36.77 -1.54 -4.20
C SER A 287 35.96 -1.94 -5.43
N LYS A 288 36.56 -2.71 -6.35
CA LYS A 288 35.88 -3.23 -7.54
C LYS A 288 34.88 -4.32 -7.15
N VAL A 289 33.65 -4.21 -7.65
CA VAL A 289 32.56 -5.15 -7.30
C VAL A 289 31.98 -5.85 -8.52
N LEU A 290 31.89 -5.15 -9.65
CA LEU A 290 31.21 -5.66 -10.83
C LEU A 290 32.02 -5.36 -12.09
N THR A 291 32.11 -6.34 -12.98
CA THR A 291 32.42 -6.07 -14.40
C THR A 291 31.16 -6.41 -15.20
N ASP A 292 30.77 -5.52 -16.11
CA ASP A 292 29.69 -5.79 -17.06
C ASP A 292 30.15 -6.62 -18.26
N ARG A 293 29.23 -6.98 -19.17
CA ARG A 293 29.56 -7.81 -20.34
C ARG A 293 30.45 -7.10 -21.38
N PHE A 294 30.59 -5.78 -21.28
CA PHE A 294 31.39 -4.97 -22.20
C PHE A 294 32.79 -4.69 -21.64
N GLY A 295 33.10 -5.21 -20.44
CA GLY A 295 34.39 -5.04 -19.78
C GLY A 295 34.47 -3.81 -18.87
N ASN A 296 33.39 -3.04 -18.71
CA ASN A 296 33.40 -1.90 -17.80
C ASN A 296 33.43 -2.40 -16.36
N ALA A 297 34.46 -1.99 -15.63
CA ALA A 297 34.63 -2.28 -14.21
C ALA A 297 33.98 -1.18 -13.39
N TYR A 298 33.11 -1.56 -12.45
CA TYR A 298 32.47 -0.64 -11.52
C TYR A 298 33.00 -0.87 -10.11
N THR A 299 33.38 0.23 -9.48
CA THR A 299 33.68 0.30 -8.06
C THR A 299 32.40 0.33 -7.22
N PHE A 300 32.52 0.00 -5.94
CA PHE A 300 31.42 0.11 -5.00
C PHE A 300 30.86 1.53 -4.92
N GLY A 301 31.72 2.55 -4.92
CA GLY A 301 31.32 3.95 -4.84
C GLY A 301 30.48 4.41 -6.03
N GLU A 302 30.88 4.01 -7.25
CA GLU A 302 30.12 4.27 -8.47
C GLU A 302 28.77 3.57 -8.46
N LEU A 303 28.74 2.26 -8.18
CA LEU A 303 27.50 1.50 -8.11
C LEU A 303 26.57 2.05 -7.04
N ARG A 304 27.08 2.34 -5.84
CA ARG A 304 26.28 2.90 -4.75
C ARG A 304 25.64 4.22 -5.16
N SER A 305 26.40 5.10 -5.81
CA SER A 305 25.90 6.38 -6.30
C SER A 305 24.82 6.20 -7.36
N LEU A 306 25.05 5.32 -8.34
CA LEU A 306 24.07 4.99 -9.39
C LEU A 306 22.78 4.40 -8.79
N ILE A 307 22.91 3.43 -7.90
CA ILE A 307 21.80 2.74 -7.23
C ILE A 307 20.98 3.75 -6.40
N LYS A 308 21.65 4.59 -5.59
CA LYS A 308 20.99 5.56 -4.73
C LYS A 308 20.31 6.68 -5.53
N ASN A 309 21.04 7.29 -6.48
CA ASN A 309 20.55 8.42 -7.26
C ASN A 309 19.38 8.04 -8.18
N ASN A 310 19.36 6.80 -8.68
CA ASN A 310 18.27 6.31 -9.53
C ASN A 310 17.11 5.65 -8.77
N ARG A 311 17.13 5.72 -7.43
CA ARG A 311 16.10 5.18 -6.53
C ARG A 311 15.91 3.67 -6.63
N VAL A 312 17.02 2.93 -6.71
CA VAL A 312 17.02 1.46 -6.77
C VAL A 312 17.07 0.86 -5.37
N ALA A 313 18.06 1.22 -4.55
CA ALA A 313 18.22 0.74 -3.17
C ALA A 313 19.01 1.76 -2.32
N PHE A 314 19.33 1.39 -1.07
CA PHE A 314 20.15 2.18 -0.13
C PHE A 314 19.56 3.52 0.34
N SER A 315 18.31 3.82 0.02
CA SER A 315 17.56 4.90 0.66
C SER A 315 16.16 4.43 0.99
N ASN A 316 15.75 4.76 2.21
CA ASN A 316 14.50 4.29 2.77
C ASN A 316 13.29 5.10 2.24
N GLU A 317 13.53 6.24 1.59
CA GLU A 317 12.47 7.15 1.11
C GLU A 317 11.56 6.51 0.04
N PHE A 318 12.10 5.62 -0.78
CA PHE A 318 11.38 4.96 -1.90
C PHE A 318 11.23 3.44 -1.73
N LEU A 319 11.77 2.87 -0.65
CA LEU A 319 11.68 1.44 -0.31
C LEU A 319 10.45 1.09 0.54
N GLY A 320 9.43 1.96 0.58
CA GLY A 320 8.25 1.79 1.42
C GLY A 320 7.65 0.38 1.31
N VAL A 321 7.61 -0.36 2.43
CA VAL A 321 7.01 -1.70 2.48
C VAL A 321 5.53 -1.56 2.15
N MET A 322 5.13 -1.91 0.93
CA MET A 322 3.74 -1.91 0.46
C MET A 322 2.93 -0.68 0.94
N ASP A 323 3.28 0.52 0.47
CA ASP A 323 2.61 1.79 0.83
C ASP A 323 2.74 2.29 2.28
N ILE A 324 3.56 1.68 3.12
CA ILE A 324 3.78 2.14 4.49
C ILE A 324 4.87 3.22 4.52
N SER A 325 4.54 4.41 5.03
CA SER A 325 5.53 5.49 5.22
C SER A 325 6.45 5.21 6.41
N GLU A 326 7.75 5.43 6.24
CA GLU A 326 8.78 5.13 7.23
C GLU A 326 8.64 5.89 8.56
N GLY A 327 8.30 7.19 8.52
CA GLY A 327 8.21 8.02 9.73
C GLY A 327 7.09 7.64 10.71
N ILE A 328 6.11 6.83 10.28
CA ILE A 328 5.05 6.31 11.16
C ILE A 328 5.49 5.00 11.80
N THR A 329 6.16 4.13 11.06
CA THR A 329 6.67 2.89 11.62
C THR A 329 7.84 3.15 12.55
N GLU A 330 8.65 4.21 12.36
CA GLU A 330 9.64 4.61 13.37
C GLU A 330 8.93 4.99 14.68
N LYS A 331 7.86 5.79 14.62
CA LYS A 331 7.03 6.11 15.79
C LYS A 331 6.36 4.87 16.42
N LEU A 332 6.09 3.83 15.63
CA LEU A 332 5.67 2.51 16.10
C LEU A 332 6.91 1.69 16.55
N GLY A 333 7.30 1.87 17.80
CA GLY A 333 8.46 1.22 18.41
C GLY A 333 9.60 2.18 18.77
N ALA A 334 9.56 3.44 18.31
CA ALA A 334 10.37 4.51 18.90
C ALA A 334 9.53 5.22 19.96
N THR A 335 9.95 5.04 21.21
CA THR A 335 9.52 5.86 22.32
C THR A 335 10.75 6.65 22.78
N THR A 336 10.72 7.99 22.64
CA THR A 336 11.56 8.89 23.44
C THR A 336 11.03 8.83 24.87
N LEU A 337 11.83 8.36 25.83
CA LEU A 337 11.35 8.02 27.18
C LEU A 337 12.09 8.79 28.27
N LYS A 338 11.30 9.24 29.27
CA LYS A 338 11.76 9.58 30.62
C LYS A 338 11.92 8.30 31.45
N THR A 339 12.95 8.28 32.28
CA THR A 339 13.41 7.16 33.12
C THR A 339 12.38 6.86 34.24
N GLY A 340 11.67 5.73 34.21
CA GLY A 340 10.71 5.42 35.29
C GLY A 340 10.08 4.01 35.38
N GLU A 341 9.77 3.30 34.29
CA GLU A 341 8.86 2.12 34.39
C GLU A 341 9.36 0.85 33.66
N ARG A 342 10.46 0.25 34.11
CA ARG A 342 11.08 -0.89 33.39
C ARG A 342 10.22 -2.18 33.31
N ALA A 343 9.40 -2.51 34.30
CA ALA A 343 8.65 -3.79 34.32
C ALA A 343 7.43 -3.82 33.38
N VAL A 344 6.64 -2.73 33.34
CA VAL A 344 5.51 -2.55 32.40
C VAL A 344 6.02 -2.42 30.94
N GLN A 345 7.30 -2.08 30.77
CA GLN A 345 7.93 -1.93 29.46
C GLN A 345 8.34 -3.25 28.81
N TYR A 346 8.77 -4.27 29.57
CA TYR A 346 9.10 -5.58 28.98
C TYR A 346 7.84 -6.28 28.45
N THR A 347 6.72 -6.17 29.17
CA THR A 347 5.44 -6.74 28.75
C THR A 347 4.88 -6.04 27.51
N LYS A 348 4.90 -4.69 27.46
CA LYS A 348 4.47 -3.94 26.26
C LYS A 348 5.32 -4.21 25.02
N LYS A 349 6.61 -4.56 25.15
CA LYS A 349 7.50 -4.90 24.01
C LYS A 349 7.30 -6.33 23.48
N ALA A 350 6.74 -7.23 24.29
CA ALA A 350 6.50 -8.63 23.95
C ALA A 350 5.07 -8.90 23.45
N ILE A 351 4.12 -8.02 23.73
CA ILE A 351 2.71 -8.17 23.33
C ILE A 351 2.52 -7.71 21.87
N PRO A 352 2.08 -8.59 20.94
CA PRO A 352 1.84 -8.25 19.54
C PRO A 352 0.77 -7.16 19.32
N LEU A 353 -0.09 -6.94 20.33
CA LEU A 353 -1.13 -5.91 20.34
C LEU A 353 -0.62 -4.52 20.78
N SER A 354 0.65 -4.38 21.14
CA SER A 354 1.24 -3.12 21.56
C SER A 354 1.86 -2.37 20.37
N SER A 355 1.70 -1.04 20.34
CA SER A 355 2.40 -0.18 19.38
C SER A 355 3.93 -0.15 19.56
N GLU A 356 4.44 -0.70 20.67
CA GLU A 356 5.87 -0.80 21.00
C GLU A 356 6.45 -2.21 20.77
N PHE A 357 5.69 -3.10 20.14
CA PHE A 357 6.11 -4.48 19.91
C PHE A 357 7.42 -4.57 19.10
N VAL A 358 8.42 -5.28 19.62
CA VAL A 358 9.76 -5.39 19.00
C VAL A 358 9.71 -6.03 17.60
N GLY A 359 8.70 -6.86 17.33
CA GLY A 359 8.51 -7.50 16.03
C GLY A 359 8.28 -6.51 14.88
N TYR A 360 7.81 -5.27 15.15
CA TYR A 360 7.72 -4.24 14.11
C TYR A 360 9.09 -3.82 13.58
N LYS A 361 10.07 -3.63 14.47
CA LYS A 361 11.44 -3.25 14.07
C LYS A 361 12.18 -4.40 13.42
N ALA A 362 12.14 -5.58 14.04
CA ALA A 362 12.80 -6.78 13.53
C ALA A 362 12.23 -7.17 12.15
N GLY A 363 10.90 -7.21 12.02
CA GLY A 363 10.24 -7.49 10.76
C GLY A 363 10.56 -6.46 9.68
N ARG A 364 10.68 -5.17 10.01
CA ARG A 364 11.12 -4.17 9.03
C ARG A 364 12.54 -4.41 8.55
N ALA A 365 13.49 -4.69 9.45
CA ALA A 365 14.87 -4.94 9.07
C ALA A 365 14.96 -6.11 8.08
N VAL A 366 14.23 -7.20 8.36
CA VAL A 366 14.12 -8.36 7.48
C VAL A 366 13.48 -7.98 6.14
N GLY A 367 12.35 -7.28 6.16
CA GLY A 367 11.67 -6.83 4.94
C GLY A 367 12.56 -5.93 4.07
N ASN A 368 13.19 -4.92 4.66
CA ASN A 368 14.09 -4.01 3.94
C ASN A 368 15.31 -4.73 3.35
N ALA A 369 15.83 -5.77 4.01
CA ALA A 369 16.91 -6.57 3.48
C ALA A 369 16.43 -7.37 2.24
N ILE A 370 15.29 -8.05 2.35
CA ILE A 370 14.69 -8.82 1.24
C ILE A 370 14.36 -7.92 0.04
N GLU A 371 13.76 -6.75 0.27
CA GLU A 371 13.38 -5.82 -0.80
C GLU A 371 14.62 -5.24 -1.50
N GLN A 372 15.63 -4.83 -0.75
CA GLN A 372 16.85 -4.27 -1.35
C GLN A 372 17.65 -5.34 -2.09
N GLU A 373 17.75 -6.54 -1.52
CA GLU A 373 18.46 -7.66 -2.15
C GLU A 373 17.83 -8.00 -3.51
N ALA A 374 16.52 -8.17 -3.57
CA ALA A 374 15.80 -8.41 -4.82
C ALA A 374 16.01 -7.29 -5.87
N ARG A 375 15.99 -6.02 -5.43
CA ARG A 375 16.23 -4.86 -6.30
C ARG A 375 17.63 -4.84 -6.85
N LEU A 376 18.62 -5.17 -6.02
CA LEU A 376 20.02 -5.25 -6.43
C LEU A 376 20.25 -6.44 -7.37
N VAL A 377 19.62 -7.59 -7.15
CA VAL A 377 19.66 -8.73 -8.09
C VAL A 377 19.14 -8.33 -9.47
N ASN A 378 18.01 -7.62 -9.52
CA ASN A 378 17.44 -7.11 -10.76
C ASN A 378 18.39 -6.13 -11.46
N PHE A 379 18.83 -5.11 -10.71
CA PHE A 379 19.68 -4.04 -11.20
C PHE A 379 21.00 -4.59 -11.74
N VAL A 380 21.68 -5.43 -10.98
CA VAL A 380 22.97 -6.05 -11.38
C VAL A 380 22.80 -6.93 -12.60
N SER A 381 21.71 -7.68 -12.70
CA SER A 381 21.43 -8.53 -13.86
C SER A 381 21.20 -7.71 -15.12
N ASN A 382 20.40 -6.64 -15.04
CA ASN A 382 20.16 -5.74 -16.16
C ASN A 382 21.41 -4.93 -16.53
N LEU A 383 22.15 -4.41 -15.54
CA LEU A 383 23.39 -3.67 -15.77
C LEU A 383 24.42 -4.53 -16.48
N ARG A 384 24.63 -5.78 -16.04
CA ARG A 384 25.55 -6.69 -16.73
C ARG A 384 25.08 -7.03 -18.15
N LYS A 385 23.77 -7.08 -18.40
CA LYS A 385 23.20 -7.39 -19.71
C LYS A 385 23.26 -6.21 -20.68
N THR A 386 23.12 -4.98 -20.19
CA THR A 386 22.89 -3.79 -21.03
C THR A 386 24.03 -2.79 -21.00
N GLY A 387 24.86 -2.79 -19.95
CA GLY A 387 25.88 -1.76 -19.73
C GLY A 387 25.32 -0.38 -19.40
N ASP A 388 23.99 -0.24 -19.29
CA ASP A 388 23.29 1.03 -19.06
C ASP A 388 22.67 1.06 -17.65
N PRO A 389 23.25 1.83 -16.71
CA PRO A 389 22.73 1.97 -15.36
C PRO A 389 21.33 2.59 -15.28
N LEU A 390 20.97 3.49 -16.20
CA LEU A 390 19.66 4.16 -16.19
C LEU A 390 18.58 3.18 -16.61
N LEU A 391 18.83 2.43 -17.68
CA LEU A 391 17.92 1.37 -18.12
C LEU A 391 17.80 0.27 -17.05
N ALA A 392 18.90 -0.14 -16.42
CA ALA A 392 18.88 -1.12 -15.35
C ALA A 392 18.01 -0.65 -14.17
N ALA A 393 18.15 0.61 -13.75
CA ALA A 393 17.33 1.18 -12.68
C ALA A 393 15.84 1.30 -13.08
N GLN A 394 15.55 1.66 -14.33
CA GLN A 394 14.18 1.74 -14.84
C GLN A 394 13.51 0.37 -14.81
N ARG A 395 14.20 -0.68 -15.28
CA ARG A 395 13.72 -2.07 -15.23
C ARG A 395 13.44 -2.51 -13.79
N THR A 396 14.36 -2.25 -12.86
CA THR A 396 14.14 -2.57 -11.45
C THR A 396 12.90 -1.90 -10.87
N LYS A 397 12.69 -0.61 -11.16
CA LYS A 397 11.50 0.13 -10.69
C LYS A 397 10.20 -0.29 -11.37
N GLN A 398 10.28 -0.85 -12.58
CA GLN A 398 9.13 -1.40 -13.29
C GLN A 398 8.66 -2.70 -12.64
N PHE A 399 9.56 -3.66 -12.38
CA PHE A 399 9.18 -4.99 -11.90
C PHE A 399 9.09 -5.12 -10.38
N LEU A 400 9.92 -4.39 -9.63
CA LEU A 400 9.87 -4.37 -8.16
C LEU A 400 9.23 -3.10 -7.60
N PHE A 401 8.57 -2.34 -8.47
CA PHE A 401 7.70 -1.18 -8.18
C PHE A 401 8.38 0.01 -7.47
N ASP A 402 8.32 1.19 -8.09
CA ASP A 402 8.53 2.46 -7.39
C ASP A 402 7.22 2.92 -6.73
N TYR A 403 7.14 2.85 -5.41
CA TYR A 403 5.94 3.19 -4.62
C TYR A 403 5.63 4.69 -4.58
N GLN A 404 6.54 5.56 -5.03
CA GLN A 404 6.30 7.01 -5.11
C GLN A 404 5.66 7.42 -6.46
N ASN A 405 5.84 6.61 -7.49
CA ASN A 405 5.36 6.88 -8.84
C ASN A 405 3.87 6.52 -9.00
N LEU A 406 3.03 7.43 -8.51
CA LEU A 406 1.57 7.42 -8.59
C LEU A 406 1.08 8.79 -9.01
N SER A 407 -0.05 8.82 -9.71
CA SER A 407 -0.76 10.06 -10.00
C SER A 407 -1.22 10.74 -8.71
N PRO A 408 -1.51 12.05 -8.75
CA PRO A 408 -2.09 12.72 -7.60
C PRO A 408 -3.43 12.13 -7.13
N PHE A 409 -4.26 11.63 -8.07
CA PHE A 409 -5.51 10.95 -7.76
C PHE A 409 -5.24 9.63 -7.04
N GLU A 410 -4.36 8.80 -7.60
CA GLU A 410 -3.98 7.52 -7.00
C GLU A 410 -3.44 7.72 -5.57
N ARG A 411 -2.60 8.74 -5.39
CA ARG A 411 -1.98 9.08 -4.09
C ARG A 411 -2.99 9.63 -3.09
N ALA A 412 -3.89 10.52 -3.50
CA ALA A 412 -4.81 11.21 -2.60
C ALA A 412 -6.10 10.44 -2.33
N PHE A 413 -6.54 9.57 -3.23
CA PHE A 413 -7.82 8.90 -3.11
C PHE A 413 -7.66 7.38 -3.07
N MET A 414 -7.06 6.79 -4.10
CA MET A 414 -7.03 5.32 -4.23
C MET A 414 -6.26 4.63 -3.10
N ARG A 415 -5.10 5.18 -2.68
CA ARG A 415 -4.33 4.66 -1.54
C ARG A 415 -5.08 4.67 -0.20
N ARG A 416 -6.09 5.54 -0.07
CA ARG A 416 -6.96 5.66 1.10
C ARG A 416 -8.14 4.69 0.98
N LEU A 417 -8.73 4.58 -0.20
CA LEU A 417 -9.85 3.68 -0.46
C LEU A 417 -9.45 2.20 -0.41
N ILE A 418 -8.37 1.83 -1.10
CA ILE A 418 -7.91 0.44 -1.23
C ILE A 418 -6.53 0.33 -0.56
N PRO A 419 -6.39 -0.40 0.55
CA PRO A 419 -5.08 -0.65 1.12
C PRO A 419 -4.18 -1.41 0.14
N PHE A 420 -2.88 -1.11 0.15
CA PHE A 420 -1.90 -1.70 -0.78
C PHE A 420 -2.19 -1.45 -2.27
N TYR A 421 -3.00 -0.43 -2.59
CA TYR A 421 -3.37 -0.05 -3.95
C TYR A 421 -2.17 0.02 -4.91
N THR A 422 -1.06 0.63 -4.48
CA THR A 422 0.10 0.82 -5.36
C THR A 422 0.70 -0.51 -5.81
N PHE A 423 0.77 -1.48 -4.89
CA PHE A 423 1.22 -2.83 -5.23
C PHE A 423 0.23 -3.48 -6.19
N THR A 424 -1.07 -3.52 -5.86
CA THR A 424 -2.09 -4.18 -6.71
C THR A 424 -2.13 -3.59 -8.11
N ARG A 425 -2.14 -2.26 -8.25
CA ARG A 425 -2.20 -1.55 -9.53
C ARG A 425 -0.96 -1.80 -10.37
N LYS A 426 0.24 -1.65 -9.81
CA LYS A 426 1.50 -1.84 -10.56
C LYS A 426 1.75 -3.30 -10.90
N ASN A 427 1.41 -4.21 -9.99
CA ASN A 427 1.50 -5.63 -10.24
C ASN A 427 0.54 -6.05 -11.36
N LEU A 428 -0.73 -5.60 -11.33
CA LEU A 428 -1.65 -5.86 -12.43
C LEU A 428 -1.10 -5.36 -13.76
N GLU A 429 -0.57 -4.13 -13.81
CA GLU A 429 0.06 -3.59 -15.01
C GLU A 429 1.19 -4.47 -15.52
N VAL A 430 2.10 -4.92 -14.65
CA VAL A 430 3.21 -5.82 -15.01
C VAL A 430 2.71 -7.17 -15.48
N GLN A 431 1.74 -7.78 -14.81
CA GLN A 431 1.18 -9.07 -15.18
C GLN A 431 0.50 -9.01 -16.55
N VAL A 432 -0.35 -8.00 -16.78
CA VAL A 432 -1.03 -7.80 -18.06
C VAL A 432 -0.03 -7.46 -19.17
N SER A 433 0.91 -6.55 -18.92
CA SER A 433 1.95 -6.20 -19.88
C SER A 433 2.80 -7.42 -20.25
N THR A 434 3.16 -8.25 -19.27
CA THR A 434 3.95 -9.46 -19.50
C THR A 434 3.14 -10.54 -20.20
N LEU A 435 1.85 -10.69 -19.89
CA LEU A 435 0.96 -11.59 -20.62
C LEU A 435 0.87 -11.22 -22.10
N LEU A 436 0.80 -9.93 -22.41
CA LEU A 436 0.71 -9.43 -23.80
C LEU A 436 2.05 -9.49 -24.54
N THR A 437 3.17 -9.23 -23.87
CA THR A 437 4.49 -9.11 -24.52
C THR A 437 5.36 -10.36 -24.42
N ALA A 438 5.16 -11.18 -23.40
CA ALA A 438 5.93 -12.39 -23.12
C ALA A 438 5.09 -13.45 -22.38
N PRO A 439 3.99 -13.95 -22.97
CA PRO A 439 3.06 -14.89 -22.31
C PRO A 439 3.74 -16.17 -21.81
N GLY A 440 4.83 -16.61 -22.46
CA GLY A 440 5.62 -17.76 -22.02
C GLY A 440 6.23 -17.59 -20.62
N ARG A 441 6.51 -16.35 -20.17
CA ARG A 441 6.98 -16.09 -18.79
C ARG A 441 5.88 -16.38 -17.78
N ILE A 442 4.66 -15.91 -18.02
CA ILE A 442 3.49 -16.21 -17.17
C ILE A 442 3.22 -17.72 -17.13
N GLY A 443 3.26 -18.38 -18.29
CA GLY A 443 3.08 -19.84 -18.37
C GLY A 443 4.14 -20.60 -17.57
N ALA A 444 5.39 -20.14 -17.57
CA ALA A 444 6.46 -20.72 -16.78
C ALA A 444 6.27 -20.50 -15.27
N GLU A 445 5.75 -19.34 -14.83
CA GLU A 445 5.40 -19.13 -13.42
C GLU A 445 4.32 -20.10 -12.93
N ILE A 446 3.25 -20.27 -13.72
CA ILE A 446 2.18 -21.24 -13.41
C ILE A 446 2.76 -22.66 -13.34
N LYS A 447 3.60 -23.03 -14.30
CA LYS A 447 4.26 -24.34 -14.31
C LYS A 447 5.17 -24.52 -13.10
N ALA A 448 5.92 -23.50 -12.69
CA ALA A 448 6.76 -23.55 -11.51
C ALA A 448 5.92 -23.75 -10.24
N LEU A 449 4.81 -23.00 -10.09
CA LEU A 449 3.92 -23.10 -8.93
C LEU A 449 3.27 -24.49 -8.82
N THR A 450 2.75 -25.01 -9.93
CA THR A 450 2.18 -26.36 -9.99
C THR A 450 3.23 -27.44 -9.71
N THR A 451 4.46 -27.28 -10.22
CA THR A 451 5.56 -28.23 -9.99
C THR A 451 6.03 -28.22 -8.53
N ILE A 452 6.17 -27.04 -7.92
CA ILE A 452 6.46 -26.92 -6.48
C ILE A 452 5.35 -27.62 -5.68
N GLY A 453 4.10 -27.42 -6.09
CA GLY A 453 2.96 -28.11 -5.52
C GLY A 453 3.05 -29.64 -5.60
N ASP A 454 3.36 -30.17 -6.77
CA ASP A 454 3.52 -31.61 -7.01
C ASP A 454 4.66 -32.20 -6.15
N VAL A 455 5.80 -31.51 -6.05
CA VAL A 455 6.96 -31.93 -5.24
C VAL A 455 6.63 -31.93 -3.75
N LEU A 456 5.93 -30.91 -3.27
CA LEU A 456 5.52 -30.82 -1.86
C LEU A 456 4.41 -31.81 -1.50
N GLY A 457 3.55 -32.15 -2.47
CA GLY A 457 2.37 -32.99 -2.27
C GLY A 457 2.56 -34.48 -2.48
N GLY A 458 3.59 -34.89 -3.22
CA GLY A 458 3.94 -36.29 -3.47
C GLY A 458 2.94 -37.10 -4.31
N ALA A 459 1.80 -36.53 -4.71
CA ALA A 459 0.79 -37.16 -5.57
C ALA A 459 -0.04 -36.13 -6.35
N LYS A 460 -0.58 -36.53 -7.51
CA LYS A 460 -1.56 -35.76 -8.28
C LYS A 460 -2.97 -36.25 -7.95
N LEU A 461 -3.90 -35.33 -7.74
CA LEU A 461 -5.32 -35.63 -7.55
C LEU A 461 -5.93 -36.18 -8.86
N SER A 462 -6.79 -37.21 -8.76
CA SER A 462 -7.59 -37.65 -9.90
C SER A 462 -8.61 -36.56 -10.28
N GLU A 463 -9.10 -36.58 -11.52
CA GLU A 463 -10.14 -35.62 -11.95
C GLU A 463 -11.45 -35.80 -11.16
N GLU A 464 -11.76 -37.02 -10.72
CA GLU A 464 -12.90 -37.31 -9.85
C GLU A 464 -12.74 -36.68 -8.45
N ASP A 465 -11.57 -36.82 -7.82
CA ASP A 465 -11.27 -36.17 -6.54
C ASP A 465 -11.39 -34.64 -6.66
N LYS A 466 -10.88 -34.07 -7.76
CA LYS A 466 -10.94 -32.63 -8.02
C LYS A 466 -12.37 -32.13 -8.14
N ALA A 467 -13.27 -32.89 -8.78
CA ALA A 467 -14.67 -32.50 -8.92
C ALA A 467 -15.40 -32.37 -7.57
N LYS A 468 -15.02 -33.20 -6.59
CA LYS A 468 -15.57 -33.20 -5.23
C LYS A 468 -15.03 -32.09 -4.33
N LEU A 469 -13.95 -31.41 -4.71
CA LEU A 469 -13.42 -30.25 -3.97
C LEU A 469 -14.28 -28.99 -4.12
N PRO A 470 -14.29 -28.09 -3.12
CA PRO A 470 -15.00 -26.81 -3.20
C PRO A 470 -14.58 -25.95 -4.41
N ASP A 471 -15.50 -25.16 -4.96
CA ASP A 471 -15.27 -24.36 -6.17
C ASP A 471 -14.09 -23.38 -6.04
N TRP A 472 -13.92 -22.76 -4.88
CA TRP A 472 -12.79 -21.86 -4.62
C TRP A 472 -11.42 -22.57 -4.66
N VAL A 473 -11.38 -23.88 -4.35
CA VAL A 473 -10.16 -24.69 -4.44
C VAL A 473 -9.87 -25.04 -5.90
N LYS A 474 -10.91 -25.40 -6.67
CA LYS A 474 -10.81 -25.71 -8.10
C LYS A 474 -10.38 -24.50 -8.94
N GLN A 475 -10.81 -23.30 -8.56
CA GLN A 475 -10.50 -22.05 -9.27
C GLN A 475 -9.16 -21.45 -8.85
N GLY A 476 -8.59 -21.86 -7.71
CA GLY A 476 -7.32 -21.36 -7.21
C GLY A 476 -6.12 -22.20 -7.65
N ILE A 477 -4.92 -21.65 -7.50
CA ILE A 477 -3.66 -22.40 -7.64
C ILE A 477 -3.36 -23.10 -6.31
N GLY A 478 -4.23 -24.03 -5.91
CA GLY A 478 -4.03 -24.90 -4.75
C GLY A 478 -3.22 -26.13 -5.12
N PHE A 479 -2.45 -26.67 -4.18
CA PHE A 479 -1.63 -27.87 -4.42
C PHE A 479 -1.88 -28.93 -3.35
N LEU A 480 -1.82 -30.19 -3.74
CA LEU A 480 -2.01 -31.30 -2.82
C LEU A 480 -0.89 -31.27 -1.78
N ALA A 481 -1.24 -31.50 -0.52
CA ALA A 481 -0.28 -31.69 0.58
C ALA A 481 -0.23 -33.17 1.00
N GLN A 482 -1.39 -33.82 1.02
CA GLN A 482 -1.53 -35.23 1.38
C GLN A 482 -2.89 -35.75 0.92
N LYS A 483 -2.95 -37.00 0.44
CA LYS A 483 -4.20 -37.76 0.31
C LYS A 483 -4.12 -38.98 1.24
N LYS A 484 -5.14 -39.18 2.08
CA LYS A 484 -5.28 -40.36 2.95
C LYS A 484 -6.72 -40.87 2.83
N GLY A 485 -6.94 -41.90 2.01
CA GLY A 485 -8.29 -42.35 1.66
C GLY A 485 -9.10 -41.23 1.01
N GLU A 486 -10.28 -40.95 1.58
CA GLU A 486 -11.19 -39.86 1.16
C GLU A 486 -10.87 -38.50 1.78
N THR A 487 -9.85 -38.44 2.64
CA THR A 487 -9.38 -37.18 3.20
C THR A 487 -8.27 -36.60 2.34
N ILE A 488 -8.50 -35.40 1.82
CA ILE A 488 -7.53 -34.64 1.03
C ILE A 488 -7.10 -33.42 1.81
N THR A 489 -5.80 -33.28 2.06
CA THR A 489 -5.21 -32.04 2.55
C THR A 489 -4.56 -31.30 1.39
N MET A 490 -4.98 -30.06 1.15
CA MET A 490 -4.40 -29.19 0.13
C MET A 490 -3.85 -27.93 0.77
N PHE A 491 -2.75 -27.44 0.24
CA PHE A 491 -2.34 -26.07 0.49
C PHE A 491 -3.17 -25.12 -0.35
N GLY A 492 -3.66 -24.05 0.30
CA GLY A 492 -4.18 -22.89 -0.42
C GLY A 492 -3.10 -22.22 -1.26
N SER A 493 -3.48 -21.18 -1.99
CA SER A 493 -2.56 -20.51 -2.91
C SER A 493 -1.36 -19.87 -2.18
N PHE A 494 -0.24 -19.76 -2.89
CA PHE A 494 0.99 -19.13 -2.38
C PHE A 494 0.84 -17.60 -2.23
N GLN A 495 -0.27 -17.04 -2.72
CA GLN A 495 -0.52 -15.60 -2.84
C GLN A 495 0.61 -14.95 -3.63
N THR A 496 0.94 -15.52 -4.79
CA THR A 496 1.97 -14.96 -5.66
C THR A 496 1.53 -13.63 -6.29
N PRO A 497 2.46 -12.84 -6.83
CA PRO A 497 2.13 -11.66 -7.61
C PRO A 497 1.19 -11.96 -8.78
N LEU A 498 1.24 -13.16 -9.36
CA LEU A 498 0.28 -13.56 -10.37
C LEU A 498 -1.13 -13.68 -9.79
N GLU A 499 -1.30 -14.36 -8.65
CA GLU A 499 -2.61 -14.66 -8.06
C GLU A 499 -3.30 -13.44 -7.42
N GLN A 500 -2.52 -12.57 -6.75
CA GLN A 500 -3.07 -11.51 -5.89
C GLN A 500 -3.97 -10.49 -6.62
N PRO A 501 -3.59 -9.94 -7.79
CA PRO A 501 -4.45 -8.98 -8.50
C PRO A 501 -5.77 -9.60 -8.94
N PHE A 502 -5.74 -10.80 -9.54
CA PHE A 502 -6.96 -11.43 -10.06
C PHE A 502 -7.93 -11.87 -8.95
N ALA A 503 -7.41 -12.24 -7.77
CA ALA A 503 -8.25 -12.47 -6.59
C ALA A 503 -8.98 -11.18 -6.15
N ALA A 504 -8.30 -10.04 -6.19
CA ALA A 504 -8.85 -8.74 -5.77
C ALA A 504 -9.95 -8.19 -6.70
N PHE A 505 -10.03 -8.66 -7.95
CA PHE A 505 -11.06 -8.25 -8.93
C PHE A 505 -12.32 -9.12 -8.94
N GLN A 506 -12.41 -10.16 -8.09
CA GLN A 506 -13.66 -10.87 -7.91
C GLN A 506 -14.71 -9.93 -7.29
N PRO A 507 -15.95 -9.84 -7.82
CA PRO A 507 -16.95 -8.87 -7.37
C PRO A 507 -17.20 -8.86 -5.86
N ASN A 508 -17.25 -10.04 -5.23
CA ASN A 508 -17.45 -10.18 -3.79
C ASN A 508 -16.20 -9.79 -2.96
N GLN A 509 -15.01 -9.77 -3.56
CA GLN A 509 -13.77 -9.41 -2.88
C GLN A 509 -13.42 -7.93 -2.98
N LEU A 510 -13.98 -7.22 -3.97
CA LEU A 510 -13.68 -5.80 -4.18
C LEU A 510 -14.17 -4.93 -3.01
N LEU A 511 -15.41 -5.16 -2.54
CA LEU A 511 -15.94 -4.49 -1.34
C LEU A 511 -15.23 -4.93 -0.06
N GLY A 512 -14.78 -6.19 0.01
CA GLY A 512 -13.96 -6.69 1.11
C GLY A 512 -12.56 -6.07 1.17
N SER A 513 -12.07 -5.54 0.04
CA SER A 513 -10.72 -4.99 -0.15
C SER A 513 -10.62 -3.48 0.10
N ILE A 514 -11.74 -2.79 0.36
CA ILE A 514 -11.68 -1.37 0.75
C ILE A 514 -11.14 -1.23 2.18
N SER A 515 -10.69 -0.03 2.51
CA SER A 515 -10.12 0.29 3.82
C SER A 515 -11.03 -0.16 4.95
N PRO A 516 -10.51 -0.83 6.00
CA PRO A 516 -11.33 -1.27 7.13
C PRO A 516 -12.02 -0.10 7.85
N PHE A 517 -11.43 1.10 7.79
CA PHE A 517 -12.02 2.32 8.36
C PHE A 517 -13.23 2.82 7.59
N ILE A 518 -13.44 2.33 6.37
CA ILE A 518 -14.63 2.58 5.55
C ILE A 518 -15.55 1.35 5.61
N LYS A 519 -14.98 0.16 5.41
CA LYS A 519 -15.69 -1.12 5.37
C LYS A 519 -16.45 -1.40 6.65
N VAL A 520 -15.79 -1.34 7.80
CA VAL A 520 -16.40 -1.77 9.07
C VAL A 520 -17.64 -0.93 9.40
N PRO A 521 -17.61 0.42 9.39
CA PRO A 521 -18.84 1.21 9.61
C PRO A 521 -19.99 0.84 8.67
N LEU A 522 -19.69 0.54 7.39
CA LEU A 522 -20.69 0.13 6.42
C LEU A 522 -21.26 -1.26 6.74
N GLU A 523 -20.41 -2.24 7.06
CA GLU A 523 -20.84 -3.59 7.45
C GLU A 523 -21.70 -3.56 8.72
N GLN A 524 -21.34 -2.71 9.69
CA GLN A 524 -22.11 -2.50 10.92
C GLN A 524 -23.49 -1.89 10.64
N ALA A 525 -23.54 -0.87 9.78
CA ALA A 525 -24.78 -0.21 9.40
C ALA A 525 -25.70 -1.12 8.58
N SER A 526 -25.13 -1.96 7.71
CA SER A 526 -25.90 -2.88 6.86
C SER A 526 -26.20 -4.22 7.51
N GLY A 527 -25.57 -4.55 8.65
CA GLY A 527 -25.65 -5.88 9.25
C GLY A 527 -25.11 -7.00 8.36
N TYR A 528 -24.25 -6.69 7.39
CA TYR A 528 -23.84 -7.60 6.32
C TYR A 528 -22.33 -7.59 6.15
N SER A 529 -21.70 -8.77 6.12
CA SER A 529 -20.26 -8.89 5.93
C SER A 529 -19.91 -8.87 4.44
N PHE A 530 -19.10 -7.89 4.03
CA PHE A 530 -18.66 -7.77 2.64
C PHE A 530 -17.56 -8.78 2.29
N PHE A 531 -16.83 -9.28 3.29
CA PHE A 531 -15.84 -10.33 3.06
C PHE A 531 -16.49 -11.72 2.91
N TYR A 532 -17.44 -12.06 3.77
CA TYR A 532 -18.08 -13.39 3.76
C TYR A 532 -19.30 -13.48 2.85
N GLY A 533 -19.87 -12.35 2.41
CA GLY A 533 -21.08 -12.32 1.59
C GLY A 533 -22.31 -12.87 2.31
N LYS A 534 -22.42 -12.64 3.62
CA LYS A 534 -23.54 -13.10 4.46
C LYS A 534 -23.81 -12.16 5.64
N PRO A 535 -24.99 -12.25 6.29
CA PRO A 535 -25.31 -11.45 7.47
C PRO A 535 -24.24 -11.56 8.56
N LEU A 536 -23.95 -10.45 9.26
CA LEU A 536 -22.96 -10.42 10.34
C LEU A 536 -23.33 -11.37 11.49
N SER A 537 -24.63 -11.54 11.76
CA SER A 537 -25.14 -12.48 12.76
C SER A 537 -24.70 -13.93 12.51
N GLU A 538 -24.40 -14.30 11.27
CA GLU A 538 -23.91 -15.64 10.88
C GLU A 538 -22.38 -15.75 10.89
N VAL A 539 -21.66 -14.67 11.18
CA VAL A 539 -20.20 -14.61 11.29
C VAL A 539 -19.81 -14.68 12.76
N ASP A 540 -20.17 -15.78 13.42
CA ASP A 540 -20.05 -15.95 14.88
C ASP A 540 -18.83 -16.78 15.31
N ASN A 541 -18.07 -17.34 14.37
CA ASN A 541 -16.93 -18.20 14.68
C ASN A 541 -15.79 -17.44 15.39
N ALA A 542 -15.66 -17.69 16.70
CA ALA A 542 -14.71 -17.02 17.58
C ALA A 542 -13.47 -17.87 17.88
N ALA A 543 -13.15 -18.88 17.06
CA ALA A 543 -12.01 -19.78 17.34
C ALA A 543 -10.66 -19.05 17.49
N GLY A 544 -10.48 -17.91 16.83
CA GLY A 544 -9.27 -17.08 16.97
C GLY A 544 -9.11 -16.41 18.35
N PHE A 545 -10.18 -16.36 19.14
CA PHE A 545 -10.22 -15.73 20.47
C PHE A 545 -10.04 -16.73 21.62
N ALA A 546 -9.98 -18.03 21.31
CA ALA A 546 -9.80 -19.10 22.28
C ALA A 546 -8.39 -19.16 22.89
N SER A 547 -7.39 -18.53 22.25
CA SER A 547 -6.00 -18.57 22.72
C SER A 547 -5.86 -17.93 24.12
N PRO A 548 -5.09 -18.54 25.04
CA PRO A 548 -4.81 -17.96 26.36
C PRO A 548 -4.19 -16.56 26.32
N LEU A 549 -3.53 -16.20 25.22
CA LEU A 549 -2.89 -14.91 25.00
C LEU A 549 -3.90 -13.77 24.71
N VAL A 550 -5.17 -14.11 24.49
CA VAL A 550 -6.24 -13.12 24.30
C VAL A 550 -6.75 -12.66 25.68
N PRO A 551 -6.68 -11.35 25.99
CA PRO A 551 -7.15 -10.84 27.28
C PRO A 551 -8.62 -11.16 27.54
N GLN A 552 -8.97 -11.41 28.81
CA GLN A 552 -10.35 -11.77 29.17
C GLN A 552 -11.36 -10.68 28.79
N ALA A 553 -11.01 -9.40 28.98
CA ALA A 553 -11.85 -8.28 28.55
C ALA A 553 -12.20 -8.30 27.05
N VAL A 554 -11.31 -8.82 26.19
CA VAL A 554 -11.59 -8.97 24.75
C VAL A 554 -12.59 -10.09 24.50
N ARG A 555 -12.48 -11.20 25.24
CA ARG A 555 -13.43 -12.32 25.17
C ARG A 555 -14.81 -11.91 25.67
N ASP A 556 -14.86 -11.17 26.77
CA ASP A 556 -16.10 -10.66 27.35
C ASP A 556 -16.76 -9.66 26.41
N PHE A 557 -15.98 -8.79 25.77
CA PHE A 557 -16.48 -7.80 24.81
C PHE A 557 -17.26 -8.45 23.67
N ILE A 558 -16.76 -9.55 23.10
CA ILE A 558 -17.44 -10.28 22.01
C ILE A 558 -18.50 -11.28 22.50
N GLY A 559 -18.63 -11.48 23.82
CA GLY A 559 -19.46 -12.55 24.38
C GLY A 559 -18.96 -13.93 23.96
N PHE A 560 -17.67 -14.21 24.14
CA PHE A 560 -17.07 -15.49 23.76
C PHE A 560 -17.65 -16.65 24.58
N GLN A 561 -18.12 -17.70 23.89
CA GLN A 561 -18.55 -18.95 24.50
C GLN A 561 -17.83 -20.15 23.90
N LYS A 562 -17.48 -21.10 24.77
CA LYS A 562 -16.98 -22.42 24.39
C LYS A 562 -18.13 -23.42 24.55
N ILE A 563 -18.61 -23.95 23.43
CA ILE A 563 -19.66 -24.96 23.38
C ILE A 563 -19.00 -26.30 23.13
N THR A 564 -19.17 -27.25 24.05
CA THR A 564 -18.66 -28.62 23.89
C THR A 564 -19.84 -29.59 23.78
N GLY A 565 -19.73 -30.57 22.89
CA GLY A 565 -20.73 -31.61 22.75
C GLY A 565 -20.16 -32.87 22.13
N THR A 566 -21.02 -33.87 21.96
CA THR A 566 -20.68 -35.14 21.32
C THR A 566 -21.54 -35.29 20.08
N LYS A 567 -20.92 -35.56 18.93
CA LYS A 567 -21.65 -35.83 17.69
C LYS A 567 -22.37 -37.18 17.79
N LYS A 568 -23.29 -37.43 16.85
CA LYS A 568 -24.04 -38.71 16.75
C LYS A 568 -23.13 -39.94 16.59
N ASP A 569 -21.90 -39.75 16.09
CA ASP A 569 -20.88 -40.79 15.93
C ASP A 569 -20.00 -41.01 17.18
N GLY A 570 -20.31 -40.34 18.30
CA GLY A 570 -19.52 -40.41 19.54
C GLY A 570 -18.29 -39.49 19.56
N THR A 571 -17.99 -38.76 18.48
CA THR A 571 -16.83 -37.86 18.46
C THR A 571 -17.11 -36.57 19.24
N PRO A 572 -16.23 -36.19 20.19
CA PRO A 572 -16.36 -34.91 20.87
C PRO A 572 -16.08 -33.75 19.90
N PHE A 573 -16.82 -32.66 20.03
CA PHE A 573 -16.57 -31.42 19.30
C PHE A 573 -16.54 -30.22 20.26
N THR A 574 -15.78 -29.21 19.88
CA THR A 574 -15.75 -27.91 20.55
C THR A 574 -15.98 -26.82 19.53
N TRP A 575 -16.98 -25.98 19.75
CA TRP A 575 -17.22 -24.75 19.01
C TRP A 575 -16.89 -23.54 19.87
N TYR A 576 -16.38 -22.51 19.21
CA TYR A 576 -16.09 -21.23 19.82
C TYR A 576 -16.95 -20.20 19.11
N VAL A 577 -17.87 -19.57 19.85
CA VAL A 577 -18.92 -18.71 19.31
C VAL A 577 -18.83 -17.34 19.95
N ALA A 578 -19.01 -16.28 19.18
CA ALA A 578 -19.18 -14.91 19.65
C ALA A 578 -20.68 -14.59 19.67
N LEU A 579 -21.23 -14.29 20.86
CA LEU A 579 -22.63 -13.86 20.99
C LEU A 579 -22.87 -12.47 20.39
N ASN A 580 -21.81 -11.67 20.21
CA ASN A 580 -21.87 -10.35 19.56
C ASN A 580 -20.96 -10.33 18.32
N PRO A 581 -21.39 -10.91 17.18
CA PRO A 581 -20.63 -10.95 15.93
C PRO A 581 -20.20 -9.57 15.41
N GLU A 582 -20.98 -8.53 15.66
CA GLU A 582 -20.68 -7.13 15.31
C GLU A 582 -19.41 -6.63 16.02
N ARG A 583 -19.31 -6.93 17.31
CA ARG A 583 -18.14 -6.57 18.14
C ARG A 583 -16.92 -7.38 17.73
N MET A 584 -17.13 -8.64 17.35
CA MET A 584 -16.06 -9.45 16.78
C MET A 584 -15.59 -8.88 15.44
N ASN A 585 -16.50 -8.46 14.55
CA ASN A 585 -16.17 -7.86 13.25
C ASN A 585 -15.30 -6.61 13.40
N LEU A 586 -15.59 -5.77 14.40
CA LEU A 586 -14.76 -4.61 14.73
C LEU A 586 -13.32 -5.02 15.06
N LEU A 587 -13.15 -5.99 15.96
CA LEU A 587 -11.84 -6.47 16.41
C LEU A 587 -11.08 -7.23 15.32
N THR A 588 -11.76 -7.97 14.44
CA THR A 588 -11.10 -8.73 13.37
C THR A 588 -10.70 -7.88 12.18
N ASN A 589 -11.12 -6.61 12.10
CA ASN A 589 -10.79 -5.71 10.99
C ASN A 589 -9.94 -4.50 11.36
N LEU A 590 -9.99 -4.02 12.61
CA LEU A 590 -9.21 -2.85 13.04
C LEU A 590 -7.86 -3.21 13.68
N PRO A 591 -6.88 -2.28 13.68
CA PRO A 591 -5.61 -2.49 14.38
C PRO A 591 -5.82 -2.55 15.89
N PRO A 592 -4.94 -3.25 16.63
CA PRO A 592 -3.84 -4.08 16.15
C PRO A 592 -4.26 -5.55 15.92
N THR A 593 -5.55 -5.85 15.99
CA THR A 593 -6.10 -7.20 16.19
C THR A 593 -6.41 -7.95 14.90
N SER A 594 -6.54 -7.25 13.77
CA SER A 594 -7.07 -7.78 12.51
C SER A 594 -6.33 -9.00 11.93
N ARG A 595 -5.02 -9.11 12.13
CA ARG A 595 -4.23 -10.29 11.72
C ARG A 595 -3.66 -11.07 12.91
N VAL A 596 -3.55 -10.44 14.08
CA VAL A 596 -2.97 -11.05 15.30
C VAL A 596 -3.75 -12.29 15.75
N PHE A 597 -5.07 -12.22 15.85
CA PHE A 597 -5.86 -13.38 16.30
C PHE A 597 -5.81 -14.55 15.31
N SER A 598 -5.74 -14.25 14.01
CA SER A 598 -5.56 -15.28 12.98
C SER A 598 -4.19 -15.95 13.06
N ALA A 599 -3.13 -15.19 13.39
CA ALA A 599 -1.78 -15.72 13.56
C ALA A 599 -1.65 -16.52 14.87
N LEU A 600 -2.27 -16.06 15.97
CA LEU A 600 -2.31 -16.79 17.23
C LEU A 600 -3.03 -18.14 17.08
N LYS A 601 -4.13 -18.18 16.32
CA LYS A 601 -4.81 -19.44 15.96
C LYS A 601 -3.90 -20.40 15.20
N GLN A 602 -3.04 -19.89 14.31
CA GLN A 602 -2.10 -20.72 13.55
C GLN A 602 -1.04 -21.36 14.44
N VAL A 603 -0.57 -20.66 15.47
CA VAL A 603 0.41 -21.20 16.44
C VAL A 603 -0.22 -22.24 17.36
N SER A 604 -1.52 -22.15 17.65
CA SER A 604 -2.23 -23.09 18.51
C SER A 604 -2.77 -24.35 17.82
N ASN A 605 -2.88 -24.36 16.48
CA ASN A 605 -3.40 -25.51 15.75
C ASN A 605 -2.34 -26.63 15.66
N GLN A 606 -2.53 -27.70 16.43
CA GLN A 606 -1.61 -28.84 16.50
C GLN A 606 -1.92 -29.98 15.51
N ASP A 607 -2.97 -29.86 14.70
CA ASP A 607 -3.44 -30.98 13.84
C ASP A 607 -2.68 -31.12 12.49
N ILE A 608 -1.58 -30.39 12.30
CA ILE A 608 -0.78 -30.36 11.06
C ILE A 608 0.60 -30.98 11.31
N ALA A 609 1.10 -31.76 10.34
CA ALA A 609 2.43 -32.37 10.38
C ALA A 609 3.55 -31.33 10.61
N PRO A 610 4.62 -31.65 11.38
CA PRO A 610 5.64 -30.69 11.80
C PRO A 610 6.31 -29.90 10.66
N GLY A 611 6.63 -30.53 9.53
CA GLY A 611 7.26 -29.87 8.38
C GLY A 611 6.37 -28.79 7.74
N TYR A 612 5.06 -28.99 7.74
CA TYR A 612 4.10 -28.04 7.18
C TYR A 612 3.86 -26.83 8.10
N ARG A 613 4.09 -26.98 9.41
CA ARG A 613 4.05 -25.85 10.35
C ARG A 613 5.15 -24.84 10.05
N VAL A 614 6.34 -25.30 9.66
CA VAL A 614 7.47 -24.43 9.30
C VAL A 614 7.13 -23.63 8.03
N LEU A 615 6.61 -24.28 6.99
CA LEU A 615 6.14 -23.59 5.78
C LEU A 615 5.02 -22.60 6.10
N GLN A 616 4.05 -22.98 6.93
CA GLN A 616 2.99 -22.09 7.35
C GLN A 616 3.53 -20.86 8.12
N GLN A 617 4.57 -20.99 8.94
CA GLN A 617 5.15 -19.87 9.68
C GLN A 617 6.04 -18.97 8.81
N LEU A 618 6.78 -19.54 7.86
CA LEU A 618 7.71 -18.81 7.01
C LEU A 618 7.06 -18.17 5.79
N VAL A 619 6.07 -18.83 5.19
CA VAL A 619 5.41 -18.37 3.95
C VAL A 619 3.90 -18.23 4.09
N GLY A 620 3.30 -18.59 5.23
CA GLY A 620 1.87 -18.38 5.49
C GLY A 620 0.92 -19.21 4.64
N VAL A 621 1.44 -20.23 3.95
CA VAL A 621 0.64 -21.20 3.20
C VAL A 621 -0.20 -21.99 4.21
N ARG A 622 -1.51 -22.10 3.95
CA ARG A 622 -2.46 -22.76 4.85
C ARG A 622 -2.87 -24.11 4.30
N PRO A 623 -2.68 -25.21 5.03
CA PRO A 623 -3.30 -26.47 4.68
C PRO A 623 -4.81 -26.42 5.00
N TYR A 624 -5.60 -26.95 4.10
CA TYR A 624 -7.04 -27.17 4.20
C TYR A 624 -7.28 -28.66 4.04
N THR A 625 -7.87 -29.27 5.06
CA THR A 625 -8.24 -30.68 5.02
C THR A 625 -9.71 -30.79 4.68
N PHE A 626 -9.99 -31.50 3.60
CA PHE A 626 -11.31 -31.81 3.08
C PHE A 626 -11.58 -33.29 3.26
N ASP A 627 -12.77 -33.60 3.74
CA ASP A 627 -13.34 -34.93 3.73
C ASP A 627 -14.32 -34.95 2.54
N LEU A 628 -14.01 -35.75 1.52
CA LEU A 628 -14.71 -35.69 0.25
C LEU A 628 -16.21 -36.03 0.38
N GLU A 629 -16.57 -37.06 1.15
CA GLU A 629 -17.98 -37.42 1.40
C GLU A 629 -18.72 -36.33 2.15
N LYS A 630 -18.05 -35.66 3.10
CA LYS A 630 -18.66 -34.58 3.87
C LYS A 630 -18.89 -33.34 3.01
N GLU A 631 -17.94 -32.98 2.16
CA GLU A 631 -18.08 -31.84 1.24
C GLU A 631 -19.14 -32.10 0.17
N GLU A 632 -19.26 -33.33 -0.32
CA GLU A 632 -20.32 -33.75 -1.24
C GLU A 632 -21.72 -33.58 -0.61
N ARG A 633 -21.94 -34.12 0.59
CA ARG A 633 -23.19 -33.93 1.34
C ARG A 633 -23.49 -32.46 1.64
N LYS A 634 -22.46 -31.66 1.95
CA LYS A 634 -22.63 -30.22 2.19
C LYS A 634 -23.13 -29.51 0.93
N ARG A 635 -22.56 -29.85 -0.22
CA ARG A 635 -22.94 -29.30 -1.52
C ARG A 635 -24.36 -29.69 -1.92
N GLU A 636 -24.75 -30.94 -1.67
CA GLU A 636 -26.13 -31.40 -1.86
C GLU A 636 -27.12 -30.59 -1.01
N ASN A 637 -26.81 -30.37 0.28
CA ASN A 637 -27.64 -29.56 1.17
C ASN A 637 -27.71 -28.09 0.74
N GLU A 638 -26.59 -27.49 0.32
CA GLU A 638 -26.58 -26.12 -0.20
C GLU A 638 -27.39 -25.99 -1.50
N THR A 639 -27.28 -26.97 -2.39
CA THR A 639 -28.06 -27.02 -3.64
C THR A 639 -29.53 -27.18 -3.35
N LYS A 640 -29.88 -28.07 -2.41
CA LYS A 640 -31.25 -28.24 -1.92
C LYS A 640 -31.80 -26.94 -1.34
N LYS A 641 -31.05 -26.25 -0.48
CA LYS A 641 -31.46 -24.97 0.11
C LYS A 641 -31.66 -23.89 -0.95
N LYS A 642 -30.77 -23.78 -1.94
CA LYS A 642 -30.94 -22.85 -3.06
C LYS A 642 -32.17 -23.17 -3.90
N LEU A 643 -32.45 -24.46 -4.12
CA LEU A 643 -33.64 -24.91 -4.81
C LEU A 643 -34.90 -24.58 -3.99
N GLU A 644 -34.87 -24.81 -2.68
CA GLU A 644 -35.94 -24.44 -1.76
C GLU A 644 -36.18 -22.92 -1.76
N ASP A 645 -35.13 -22.10 -1.70
CA ASP A 645 -35.24 -20.64 -1.77
C ASP A 645 -35.81 -20.19 -3.12
N LEU A 646 -35.39 -20.80 -4.23
CA LEU A 646 -35.89 -20.49 -5.57
C LEU A 646 -37.37 -20.87 -5.73
N LEU A 647 -37.75 -22.07 -5.26
CA LEU A 647 -39.12 -22.55 -5.29
C LEU A 647 -40.03 -21.77 -4.31
N ASN A 648 -39.50 -21.34 -3.15
CA ASN A 648 -40.18 -20.43 -2.22
C ASN A 648 -40.42 -19.06 -2.90
N ASN A 649 -39.41 -18.49 -3.54
CA ASN A 649 -39.51 -17.22 -4.26
C ASN A 649 -40.45 -17.32 -5.48
N ALA A 650 -40.52 -18.49 -6.12
CA ALA A 650 -41.45 -18.78 -7.20
C ALA A 650 -42.87 -19.13 -6.70
N GLY A 651 -43.10 -19.17 -5.38
CA GLY A 651 -44.41 -19.45 -4.78
C GLY A 651 -44.89 -20.90 -4.90
N VAL A 652 -43.99 -21.85 -5.13
CA VAL A 652 -44.32 -23.25 -5.44
C VAL A 652 -44.27 -24.17 -4.20
N ILE A 653 -43.69 -23.71 -3.08
CA ILE A 653 -43.56 -24.51 -1.85
C ILE A 653 -44.65 -24.16 -0.83
N TYR A 654 -45.33 -25.19 -0.32
CA TYR A 654 -46.14 -25.11 0.89
C TYR A 654 -45.23 -25.17 2.14
N LYS A 655 -45.19 -24.10 2.94
CA LYS A 655 -44.57 -24.13 4.28
C LYS A 655 -45.48 -24.85 5.26
N PHE A 656 -44.99 -25.95 5.82
CA PHE A 656 -45.60 -26.56 7.01
C PHE A 656 -44.83 -26.07 8.25
N GLU A 657 -45.46 -25.23 9.06
CA GLU A 657 -44.93 -24.85 10.36
C GLU A 657 -45.28 -25.95 11.38
N ILE A 658 -44.27 -26.66 11.87
CA ILE A 658 -44.43 -27.56 13.01
C ILE A 658 -44.02 -26.76 14.25
N THR A 659 -45.01 -26.27 14.99
CA THR A 659 -44.80 -25.60 16.27
C THR A 659 -44.34 -26.63 17.31
N GLY A 660 -43.04 -26.66 17.58
CA GLY A 660 -42.47 -27.51 18.62
C GLY A 660 -42.84 -26.98 20.00
N ILE A 661 -43.79 -27.61 20.68
CA ILE A 661 -44.02 -27.39 22.12
C ILE A 661 -42.83 -28.01 22.87
N PRO A 662 -42.02 -27.23 23.62
CA PRO A 662 -40.95 -27.79 24.42
C PRO A 662 -41.56 -28.77 25.44
N LYS A 663 -41.03 -29.99 25.51
CA LYS A 663 -41.40 -30.94 26.56
C LYS A 663 -40.97 -30.35 27.89
N GLU A 664 -41.91 -29.76 28.63
CA GLU A 664 -41.72 -29.46 30.04
C GLU A 664 -41.35 -30.75 30.77
N ASN A 665 -40.35 -30.64 31.62
CA ASN A 665 -39.87 -31.71 32.49
C ASN A 665 -41.05 -32.32 33.25
N LYS A 666 -41.42 -33.57 32.90
CA LYS A 666 -42.29 -34.39 33.73
C LYS A 666 -41.54 -34.71 35.04
N GLN A 667 -41.64 -33.81 36.01
CA GLN A 667 -41.56 -34.22 37.41
C GLN A 667 -42.81 -35.04 37.73
N GLN A 668 -42.57 -36.21 38.30
CA GLN A 668 -43.56 -37.09 38.91
C GLN A 668 -44.54 -36.30 39.78
N LYS A 669 -45.83 -36.53 39.59
CA LYS A 669 -46.79 -36.68 40.70
C LYS A 669 -47.98 -37.51 40.26
N THR A 670 -48.14 -38.61 40.96
CA THR A 670 -49.30 -39.48 41.07
C THR A 670 -50.57 -38.70 41.44
N GLY A 671 -51.71 -39.10 40.89
CA GLY A 671 -53.04 -38.67 41.36
C GLY A 671 -54.05 -38.72 40.22
N GLY A 672 -54.95 -39.69 40.27
CA GLY A 672 -55.99 -39.87 39.27
C GLY A 672 -57.00 -38.73 39.24
N PHE A 673 -57.71 -38.61 38.12
CA PHE A 673 -59.16 -38.76 38.06
C PHE A 673 -59.59 -38.77 36.58
N GLU A 674 -60.69 -39.45 36.36
CA GLU A 674 -61.39 -39.71 35.11
C GLU A 674 -61.76 -38.43 34.33
N GLY A 675 -62.07 -38.62 33.04
CA GLY A 675 -63.23 -37.93 32.48
C GLY A 675 -63.02 -37.06 31.25
N LEU A 676 -63.53 -37.59 30.14
CA LEU A 676 -64.30 -36.89 29.10
C LEU A 676 -63.55 -35.97 28.12
N GLY A 677 -63.82 -36.27 26.85
CA GLY A 677 -63.23 -35.62 25.69
C GLY A 677 -63.98 -34.38 25.19
N LYS A 678 -63.36 -33.76 24.19
CA LYS A 678 -63.91 -33.44 22.87
C LYS A 678 -62.76 -33.17 21.92
#